data_AF-A0A1M5MU42-F1
#
_entry.id   AF-A0A1M5MU42-F1
#
_cell.length_a   1.000
_cell.length_b   1.000
_cell.length_c   1.000
_cell.angle_alpha   90.00
_cell.angle_beta   90.00
_cell.angle_gamma   90.00
#
_symmetry.space_group_name_H-M   'P 1'
#
loop_
_entity.id
_entity.type
_entity.pdbx_description
1 polymer ?
#
loop_
_entity_poly.entity_id
_entity_poly.type
_entity_poly.pdbx_seq_one_letter_code
_entity_poly.pdbx_strand_id
1 'polypeptide(L)'
;MSDFKIIGNPDPVVGKEEFYSVNTFLPSVLPFQNSASSNSFEQPVKWEIYILENGRWRKTKENDKTGKRISYTFLQKSLERKGIRILARRGEDVARLNVTTHPAEKPKIENVELLDKSGKKPTAPLSYGQTVKARVHCLHMEKHKVYVTLWEDDVPKGGHNKANEKNIIQTLSGVVKNGKADVDFLLRPSFAKIAKKDGAEDKIHEYYVTTDFNKEKIASNNVNVNDLEAPVAPFKGKVPVQQQAAAKPKASLPQPTQSKTKAPATGSSSASKVKAEITKVHITDTAGRAISGVFKDKEIKVWIDSKGLIDKEIRLKLYDEDGISDDLLFDEKFTIKSNIYAVVVPLNQIPRSKGGGYWGEGAEQEVFAYVEVVQDTSMHKQSVVVDVDAKVFKPDPVEVTNKVAKTGEGDKNDGKNCGEKYCISKNSPASELIREINIRLAGFGGNVPTDKFTDRTEKMIKQFQRDYMKVPETGKVCGNVLRAIDEFCNKWQEKISNYTCLCKGVRSIENKCSGFGKGRYKGEYSSSRKIERYHKYERPGMHRSLLWGTSALRFYLSKQDVYKYLWQTAGYRCWDHNRSVPRQTTNHMGKAVDIQFSKNGTTIEGRRQSNLPILHEIYDKFYSKYLQAKYQWVGGQNNFSIEPIGIGDGLTNSWIHLDVREFDNEYLDDEYFIKTQERVINGSIVELAKKLGLLNTCMCNSTGNNSDKKAAVNATKGGRIDPKKLKASNKIKEFIKGWEDFKPHLYNDDSKDHHCTIGYGHLVHLGPCNGSEPQEFKNGITKERALELFDLRIVAFEKAVQRDVPVPLYQYEFDALVSFLFNCGENFFVKKKAPKLHKNLLDKEYEKAANEFLDVTSGGLGGLVKRRKAENNIFLNNIYDSKH
;
A
#
# COMPACT_ATOMS: atom_id res chain seq x y z
N MET A 1 -34.95 4.73 -56.81
CA MET A 1 -34.31 4.73 -55.47
C MET A 1 -32.80 4.86 -55.70
N SER A 2 -32.03 5.51 -54.83
CA SER A 2 -30.56 5.55 -55.03
C SER A 2 -30.00 4.14 -54.88
N ASP A 3 -29.33 3.64 -55.91
CA ASP A 3 -28.73 2.30 -55.91
C ASP A 3 -27.43 2.25 -55.11
N PHE A 4 -26.92 3.38 -54.60
CA PHE A 4 -25.64 3.49 -53.92
C PHE A 4 -25.59 2.63 -52.65
N LYS A 5 -24.88 1.49 -52.74
CA LYS A 5 -24.77 0.47 -51.69
C LYS A 5 -23.32 0.07 -51.47
N ILE A 6 -22.96 -0.22 -50.22
CA ILE A 6 -21.67 -0.81 -49.86
C ILE A 6 -21.75 -2.32 -50.09
N ILE A 7 -20.73 -2.85 -50.76
CA ILE A 7 -20.47 -4.28 -50.95
C ILE A 7 -19.20 -4.60 -50.14
N GLY A 8 -19.28 -5.60 -49.27
CA GLY A 8 -18.18 -6.06 -48.43
C GLY A 8 -18.68 -6.94 -47.28
N ASN A 9 -17.77 -7.55 -46.53
CA ASN A 9 -18.12 -8.51 -45.48
C ASN A 9 -18.81 -7.81 -44.27
N PRO A 10 -20.08 -8.11 -43.93
CA PRO A 10 -20.71 -7.59 -42.71
C PRO A 10 -20.17 -8.24 -41.42
N ASP A 11 -19.55 -9.41 -41.54
CA ASP A 11 -19.10 -10.27 -40.45
C ASP A 11 -17.58 -10.59 -40.52
N PRO A 12 -16.70 -9.56 -40.44
CA PRO A 12 -15.26 -9.73 -40.63
C PRO A 12 -14.56 -10.32 -39.40
N VAL A 13 -13.59 -11.20 -39.67
CA VAL A 13 -12.72 -11.78 -38.64
C VAL A 13 -11.59 -10.81 -38.28
N VAL A 14 -11.35 -10.62 -36.98
CA VAL A 14 -10.27 -9.75 -36.48
C VAL A 14 -8.89 -10.24 -36.94
N GLY A 15 -8.04 -9.29 -37.34
CA GLY A 15 -6.68 -9.55 -37.84
C GLY A 15 -6.62 -9.99 -39.30
N LYS A 16 -7.76 -10.04 -40.00
CA LYS A 16 -7.84 -10.27 -41.44
C LYS A 16 -8.14 -8.94 -42.15
N GLU A 17 -7.46 -8.70 -43.27
CA GLU A 17 -7.78 -7.57 -44.15
C GLU A 17 -9.05 -7.89 -44.97
N GLU A 18 -10.01 -6.96 -44.94
CA GLU A 18 -11.32 -7.11 -45.58
C GLU A 18 -11.57 -5.94 -46.53
N PHE A 19 -12.10 -6.23 -47.72
CA PHE A 19 -12.28 -5.24 -48.79
C PHE A 19 -13.73 -4.81 -48.91
N TYR A 20 -13.93 -3.50 -49.12
CA TYR A 20 -15.23 -2.87 -49.30
C TYR A 20 -15.20 -1.99 -50.56
N SER A 21 -16.29 -2.01 -51.31
CA SER A 21 -16.49 -1.15 -52.49
C SER A 21 -17.92 -0.65 -52.54
N VAL A 22 -18.19 0.39 -53.33
CA VAL A 22 -19.58 0.73 -53.71
C VAL A 22 -19.92 0.10 -55.06
N ASN A 23 -21.20 -0.14 -55.32
CA ASN A 23 -21.63 -0.59 -56.64
C ASN A 23 -21.42 0.50 -57.70
N THR A 24 -20.90 0.08 -58.86
CA THR A 24 -20.66 0.95 -60.01
C THR A 24 -21.56 0.53 -61.17
N PHE A 25 -22.79 1.01 -61.19
CA PHE A 25 -23.66 0.91 -62.36
C PHE A 25 -23.59 2.19 -63.19
N LEU A 26 -23.11 2.06 -64.42
CA LEU A 26 -23.37 3.00 -65.51
C LEU A 26 -24.56 2.44 -66.31
N PRO A 27 -25.68 3.17 -66.47
CA PRO A 27 -26.70 2.80 -67.43
C PRO A 27 -26.16 3.08 -68.84
N SER A 28 -25.72 2.03 -69.54
CA SER A 28 -25.27 2.12 -70.92
C SER A 28 -26.47 2.23 -71.86
N VAL A 29 -27.00 3.44 -72.04
CA VAL A 29 -28.01 3.75 -73.07
C VAL A 29 -27.66 5.07 -73.77
N LEU A 30 -26.82 4.96 -74.81
CA LEU A 30 -26.95 5.59 -76.14
C LEU A 30 -25.62 5.39 -76.92
N PRO A 31 -25.65 5.06 -78.22
CA PRO A 31 -24.45 4.85 -79.03
C PRO A 31 -23.95 6.16 -79.68
N PHE A 32 -22.65 6.21 -80.05
CA PHE A 32 -21.93 7.32 -80.71
C PHE A 32 -21.78 8.59 -79.84
N GLN A 33 -20.59 9.05 -79.40
CA GLN A 33 -19.32 9.21 -80.12
C GLN A 33 -18.10 9.20 -79.18
N ASN A 34 -16.92 8.88 -79.70
CA ASN A 34 -15.65 9.05 -79.00
C ASN A 34 -15.28 10.55 -78.89
N SER A 35 -15.06 11.03 -77.66
CA SER A 35 -14.09 12.09 -77.41
C SER A 35 -13.44 11.88 -76.04
N ALA A 36 -12.16 12.23 -75.94
CA ALA A 36 -11.40 12.01 -74.72
C ALA A 36 -11.81 13.01 -73.63
N SER A 37 -12.55 12.53 -72.64
CA SER A 37 -12.56 13.14 -71.32
C SER A 37 -12.41 12.05 -70.26
N SER A 38 -11.35 12.18 -69.45
CA SER A 38 -11.43 11.66 -68.09
C SER A 38 -12.64 12.33 -67.44
N ASN A 39 -13.58 11.53 -66.93
CA ASN A 39 -14.74 12.07 -66.21
C ASN A 39 -14.29 12.66 -64.87
N SER A 40 -13.73 13.87 -64.92
CA SER A 40 -13.15 14.64 -63.83
C SER A 40 -14.18 15.15 -62.82
N PHE A 41 -15.46 14.83 -63.04
CA PHE A 41 -16.61 15.18 -62.20
C PHE A 41 -17.20 14.01 -61.40
N GLU A 42 -16.67 12.78 -61.51
CA GLU A 42 -17.12 11.70 -60.62
C GLU A 42 -16.59 11.96 -59.20
N GLN A 43 -17.46 12.48 -58.31
CA GLN A 43 -17.05 12.83 -56.96
C GLN A 43 -16.43 11.61 -56.24
N PRO A 44 -15.25 11.76 -55.63
CA PRO A 44 -14.56 10.63 -55.05
C PRO A 44 -15.31 10.13 -53.81
N VAL A 45 -15.58 8.82 -53.77
CA VAL A 45 -16.32 8.18 -52.68
C VAL A 45 -15.51 8.30 -51.39
N LYS A 46 -16.06 8.99 -50.39
CA LYS A 46 -15.48 9.16 -49.06
C LYS A 46 -16.05 8.11 -48.12
N TRP A 47 -15.18 7.42 -47.42
CA TRP A 47 -15.50 6.35 -46.47
C TRP A 47 -15.20 6.84 -45.05
N GLU A 48 -16.16 6.66 -44.16
CA GLU A 48 -16.12 7.09 -42.77
C GLU A 48 -16.44 5.88 -41.86
N ILE A 49 -15.70 5.72 -40.76
CA ILE A 49 -16.03 4.74 -39.72
C ILE A 49 -16.69 5.43 -38.53
N TYR A 50 -17.80 4.88 -38.09
CA TYR A 50 -18.52 5.26 -36.88
C TYR A 50 -18.57 4.09 -35.89
N ILE A 51 -18.52 4.41 -34.61
CA ILE A 51 -18.64 3.45 -33.51
C ILE A 51 -19.76 3.86 -32.56
N LEU A 52 -20.46 2.88 -32.00
CA LEU A 52 -21.57 3.10 -31.06
C LEU A 52 -21.03 3.19 -29.63
N GLU A 53 -21.04 4.40 -29.06
CA GLU A 53 -20.62 4.67 -27.68
C GLU A 53 -21.77 5.40 -26.96
N ASN A 54 -22.18 4.89 -25.78
CA ASN A 54 -23.29 5.44 -24.97
C ASN A 54 -24.60 5.71 -25.75
N GLY A 55 -24.94 4.82 -26.70
CA GLY A 55 -26.16 4.93 -27.51
C GLY A 55 -26.10 5.95 -28.65
N ARG A 56 -24.96 6.63 -28.86
CA ARG A 56 -24.74 7.58 -29.96
C ARG A 56 -23.63 7.10 -30.89
N TRP A 57 -23.80 7.33 -32.18
CA TRP A 57 -22.79 7.02 -33.19
C TRP A 57 -21.74 8.14 -33.25
N ARG A 58 -20.48 7.82 -32.97
CA ARG A 58 -19.36 8.74 -33.02
C ARG A 58 -18.42 8.37 -34.16
N LYS A 59 -18.09 9.34 -35.03
CA LYS A 59 -17.09 9.17 -36.09
C LYS A 59 -15.69 8.97 -35.48
N THR A 60 -14.91 8.04 -36.03
CA THR A 60 -13.47 7.92 -35.74
C THR A 60 -12.70 8.78 -36.73
N LYS A 61 -11.83 9.68 -36.25
CA LYS A 61 -11.10 10.64 -37.11
C LYS A 61 -9.94 10.02 -37.92
N GLU A 62 -9.55 8.79 -37.60
CA GLU A 62 -8.31 8.15 -38.06
C GLU A 62 -8.50 7.10 -39.18
N ASN A 63 -9.74 6.82 -39.58
CA ASN A 63 -10.08 5.74 -40.50
C ASN A 63 -10.76 6.22 -41.79
N ASP A 64 -10.74 7.53 -42.05
CA ASP A 64 -11.33 8.10 -43.26
C ASP A 64 -10.50 7.67 -44.49
N LYS A 65 -11.16 7.12 -45.51
CA LYS A 65 -10.53 6.68 -46.77
C LYS A 65 -11.28 7.23 -47.98
N THR A 66 -10.63 7.25 -49.12
CA THR A 66 -11.22 7.76 -50.37
C THR A 66 -10.90 6.82 -51.53
N GLY A 67 -11.90 6.46 -52.33
CA GLY A 67 -11.73 5.59 -53.50
C GLY A 67 -12.92 4.66 -53.76
N LYS A 68 -12.99 4.06 -54.95
CA LYS A 68 -14.10 3.14 -55.33
C LYS A 68 -14.08 1.81 -54.57
N ARG A 69 -12.88 1.34 -54.20
CA ARG A 69 -12.61 0.18 -53.34
C ARG A 69 -11.56 0.56 -52.30
N ILE A 70 -11.73 0.06 -51.08
CA ILE A 70 -10.86 0.29 -49.93
C ILE A 70 -10.71 -1.02 -49.15
N SER A 71 -9.71 -1.10 -48.27
CA SER A 71 -9.60 -2.16 -47.27
C SER A 71 -9.75 -1.63 -45.85
N TYR A 72 -10.20 -2.48 -44.93
CA TYR A 72 -10.13 -2.27 -43.49
C TYR A 72 -9.69 -3.58 -42.81
N THR A 73 -8.77 -3.47 -41.85
CA THR A 73 -8.39 -4.57 -40.96
C THR A 73 -8.93 -4.28 -39.58
N PHE A 74 -9.80 -5.16 -39.07
CA PHE A 74 -10.42 -4.99 -37.76
C PHE A 74 -9.49 -5.58 -36.68
N LEU A 75 -9.21 -4.82 -35.63
CA LEU A 75 -8.31 -5.24 -34.54
C LEU A 75 -9.10 -5.81 -33.36
N GLN A 76 -8.42 -6.42 -32.38
CA GLN A 76 -9.04 -7.04 -31.19
C GLN A 76 -10.06 -6.12 -30.48
N LYS A 77 -9.74 -4.82 -30.40
CA LYS A 77 -10.61 -3.77 -29.83
C LYS A 77 -11.95 -3.61 -30.55
N SER A 78 -12.09 -4.09 -31.78
CA SER A 78 -13.35 -4.08 -32.53
C SER A 78 -14.40 -5.00 -31.89
N LEU A 79 -13.98 -6.14 -31.31
CA LEU A 79 -14.86 -7.09 -30.61
C LEU A 79 -15.54 -6.46 -29.39
N GLU A 80 -14.89 -5.49 -28.76
CA GLU A 80 -15.40 -4.75 -27.59
C GLU A 80 -16.39 -3.65 -27.97
N ARG A 81 -16.63 -3.39 -29.27
CA ARG A 81 -17.51 -2.30 -29.71
C ARG A 81 -18.95 -2.77 -29.75
N LYS A 82 -19.84 -2.00 -29.10
CA LYS A 82 -21.30 -2.21 -29.13
C LYS A 82 -21.94 -2.03 -30.52
N GLY A 83 -21.15 -1.70 -31.53
CA GLY A 83 -21.55 -1.53 -32.92
C GLY A 83 -20.51 -0.74 -33.70
N ILE A 84 -20.18 -1.20 -34.90
CA ILE A 84 -19.35 -0.50 -35.88
C ILE A 84 -20.19 -0.25 -37.13
N ARG A 85 -20.00 0.90 -37.77
CA ARG A 85 -20.69 1.28 -39.01
C ARG A 85 -19.72 1.90 -39.99
N ILE A 86 -19.64 1.32 -41.17
CA ILE A 86 -19.01 1.92 -42.35
C ILE A 86 -20.07 2.81 -43.03
N LEU A 87 -19.67 4.01 -43.44
CA LEU A 87 -20.52 4.94 -44.16
C LEU A 87 -19.75 5.45 -45.38
N ALA A 88 -20.30 5.23 -46.57
CA ALA A 88 -19.75 5.77 -47.82
C ALA A 88 -20.59 6.98 -48.26
N ARG A 89 -19.94 8.01 -48.81
CA ARG A 89 -20.58 9.23 -49.34
C ARG A 89 -20.07 9.56 -50.73
N ARG A 90 -20.95 9.97 -51.63
CA ARG A 90 -20.63 10.50 -52.96
C ARG A 90 -21.60 11.63 -53.30
N GLY A 91 -21.15 12.88 -53.18
CA GLY A 91 -22.08 14.02 -53.17
C GLY A 91 -23.10 13.87 -52.04
N GLU A 92 -24.38 13.85 -52.41
CA GLU A 92 -25.51 13.66 -51.49
C GLU A 92 -25.86 12.17 -51.25
N ASP A 93 -25.38 11.24 -52.09
CA ASP A 93 -25.59 9.80 -51.89
C ASP A 93 -24.87 9.33 -50.60
N VAL A 94 -25.57 8.59 -49.74
CA VAL A 94 -25.03 8.02 -48.50
C VAL A 94 -25.41 6.56 -48.33
N ALA A 95 -24.43 5.66 -48.39
CA ALA A 95 -24.59 4.24 -48.09
C ALA A 95 -24.06 3.91 -46.69
N ARG A 96 -24.66 2.91 -46.02
CA ARG A 96 -24.31 2.50 -44.65
C ARG A 96 -24.26 0.98 -44.54
N LEU A 97 -23.23 0.46 -43.90
CA LEU A 97 -23.09 -0.96 -43.54
C LEU A 97 -22.76 -1.05 -42.05
N ASN A 98 -23.60 -1.73 -41.27
CA ASN A 98 -23.23 -2.10 -39.89
C ASN A 98 -22.34 -3.35 -39.96
N VAL A 99 -21.35 -3.43 -39.09
CA VAL A 99 -20.34 -4.49 -39.08
C VAL A 99 -20.26 -5.14 -37.71
N THR A 100 -20.27 -6.48 -37.69
CA THR A 100 -20.17 -7.32 -36.50
C THR A 100 -18.88 -8.13 -36.58
N THR A 101 -17.85 -7.75 -35.83
CA THR A 101 -16.56 -8.44 -35.90
C THR A 101 -16.53 -9.74 -35.10
N HIS A 102 -15.90 -10.77 -35.66
CA HIS A 102 -15.73 -12.09 -35.04
C HIS A 102 -14.26 -12.35 -34.63
N PRO A 103 -14.00 -13.12 -33.56
CA PRO A 103 -12.64 -13.46 -33.14
C PRO A 103 -11.95 -14.42 -34.12
N ALA A 104 -10.63 -14.27 -34.28
CA ALA A 104 -9.80 -15.27 -34.98
C ALA A 104 -9.59 -16.52 -34.12
N GLU A 105 -9.53 -17.72 -34.70
CA GLU A 105 -9.57 -18.99 -33.94
C GLU A 105 -8.24 -19.45 -33.32
N LYS A 106 -7.09 -18.85 -33.70
CA LYS A 106 -5.76 -19.30 -33.23
C LYS A 106 -4.90 -18.13 -32.76
N PRO A 107 -4.26 -18.22 -31.57
CA PRO A 107 -3.33 -17.20 -31.10
C PRO A 107 -2.04 -17.22 -31.94
N LYS A 108 -1.58 -16.03 -32.35
CA LYS A 108 -0.31 -15.87 -33.08
C LYS A 108 0.29 -14.48 -32.87
N ILE A 109 1.63 -14.40 -32.95
CA ILE A 109 2.33 -13.13 -33.16
C ILE A 109 2.31 -12.83 -34.67
N GLU A 110 1.99 -11.59 -35.03
CA GLU A 110 1.91 -11.15 -36.42
C GLU A 110 3.25 -10.58 -36.90
N ASN A 111 3.87 -9.68 -36.13
CA ASN A 111 5.22 -9.18 -36.35
C ASN A 111 5.77 -8.47 -35.09
N VAL A 112 7.05 -8.06 -35.14
CA VAL A 112 7.69 -7.18 -34.16
C VAL A 112 8.49 -6.08 -34.86
N GLU A 113 8.38 -4.84 -34.37
CA GLU A 113 9.11 -3.68 -34.90
C GLU A 113 9.83 -2.91 -33.79
N LEU A 114 10.98 -2.29 -34.11
CA LEU A 114 11.66 -1.34 -33.24
C LEU A 114 11.30 0.10 -33.59
N LEU A 115 10.98 0.86 -32.56
CA LEU A 115 10.50 2.24 -32.60
C LEU A 115 11.30 3.08 -31.61
N ASP A 116 11.29 4.39 -31.75
CA ASP A 116 11.69 5.31 -30.70
C ASP A 116 10.70 5.27 -29.52
N LYS A 117 11.05 5.96 -28.42
CA LYS A 117 10.19 6.07 -27.24
C LYS A 117 8.80 6.67 -27.53
N SER A 118 8.65 7.48 -28.57
CA SER A 118 7.38 8.08 -29.01
C SER A 118 6.52 7.12 -29.84
N GLY A 119 7.09 5.99 -30.28
CA GLY A 119 6.42 4.98 -31.11
C GLY A 119 6.53 5.25 -32.62
N LYS A 120 7.54 6.00 -33.07
CA LYS A 120 7.87 6.21 -34.49
C LYS A 120 9.12 5.42 -34.88
N LYS A 121 9.28 5.09 -36.16
CA LYS A 121 10.52 4.42 -36.64
C LYS A 121 11.69 5.42 -36.60
N PRO A 122 12.86 5.08 -36.01
CA PRO A 122 14.02 5.96 -36.01
C PRO A 122 14.49 6.25 -37.44
N THR A 123 14.67 7.53 -37.77
CA THR A 123 15.19 7.98 -39.08
C THR A 123 16.66 8.36 -39.04
N ALA A 124 17.29 8.26 -37.88
CA ALA A 124 18.70 8.53 -37.62
C ALA A 124 19.19 7.58 -36.51
N PRO A 125 20.51 7.32 -36.39
CA PRO A 125 21.05 6.51 -35.30
C PRO A 125 20.68 7.07 -33.92
N LEU A 126 20.32 6.17 -33.01
CA LEU A 126 20.02 6.49 -31.62
C LEU A 126 21.34 6.70 -30.83
N SER A 127 21.23 7.21 -29.61
CA SER A 127 22.36 7.35 -28.69
C SER A 127 22.15 6.51 -27.43
N TYR A 128 23.24 6.02 -26.83
CA TYR A 128 23.19 5.48 -25.47
C TYR A 128 22.61 6.50 -24.48
N GLY A 129 21.69 6.03 -23.64
CA GLY A 129 20.81 6.86 -22.80
C GLY A 129 19.40 7.04 -23.37
N GLN A 130 19.18 6.77 -24.67
CA GLN A 130 17.84 6.78 -25.28
C GLN A 130 17.12 5.43 -25.10
N THR A 131 15.79 5.44 -25.29
CA THR A 131 14.94 4.25 -25.18
C THR A 131 14.45 3.83 -26.56
N VAL A 132 14.70 2.56 -26.92
CA VAL A 132 14.07 1.91 -28.06
C VAL A 132 12.87 1.07 -27.57
N LYS A 133 11.76 1.18 -28.28
CA LYS A 133 10.49 0.50 -27.99
C LYS A 133 10.31 -0.64 -28.99
N ALA A 134 10.33 -1.87 -28.53
CA ALA A 134 9.86 -3.00 -29.32
C ALA A 134 8.34 -3.08 -29.23
N ARG A 135 7.65 -3.10 -30.37
CA ARG A 135 6.21 -3.30 -30.46
C ARG A 135 5.94 -4.63 -31.13
N VAL A 136 5.35 -5.56 -30.37
CA VAL A 136 4.87 -6.84 -30.89
C VAL A 136 3.39 -6.72 -31.21
N HIS A 137 3.00 -7.00 -32.45
CA HIS A 137 1.60 -7.04 -32.87
C HIS A 137 1.11 -8.49 -32.78
N CYS A 138 -0.01 -8.72 -32.10
CA CYS A 138 -0.46 -10.05 -31.67
C CYS A 138 -1.97 -10.23 -31.90
N LEU A 139 -2.37 -11.45 -32.29
CA LEU A 139 -3.76 -11.81 -32.57
C LEU A 139 -4.20 -12.96 -31.66
N HIS A 140 -5.40 -12.83 -31.07
CA HIS A 140 -5.95 -13.73 -30.03
C HIS A 140 -5.06 -13.98 -28.80
N MET A 141 -4.04 -13.13 -28.57
CA MET A 141 -3.13 -13.21 -27.42
C MET A 141 -3.43 -12.17 -26.34
N GLU A 142 -4.62 -11.57 -26.32
CA GLU A 142 -4.98 -10.52 -25.35
C GLU A 142 -4.75 -11.01 -23.90
N LYS A 143 -4.20 -10.15 -23.04
CA LYS A 143 -3.70 -10.46 -21.68
C LYS A 143 -2.59 -11.51 -21.58
N HIS A 144 -2.21 -12.19 -22.66
CA HIS A 144 -1.04 -13.07 -22.65
C HIS A 144 0.24 -12.23 -22.57
N LYS A 145 1.30 -12.87 -22.09
CA LYS A 145 2.60 -12.28 -21.90
C LYS A 145 3.53 -12.75 -23.01
N VAL A 146 3.95 -11.84 -23.88
CA VAL A 146 4.99 -12.09 -24.89
C VAL A 146 6.35 -11.72 -24.31
N TYR A 147 7.36 -12.49 -24.66
CA TYR A 147 8.76 -12.22 -24.32
C TYR A 147 9.47 -11.64 -25.53
N VAL A 148 10.31 -10.64 -25.29
CA VAL A 148 11.06 -9.93 -26.32
C VAL A 148 12.50 -9.85 -25.85
N THR A 149 13.43 -10.39 -26.63
CA THR A 149 14.87 -10.35 -26.35
C THR A 149 15.52 -9.32 -27.26
N LEU A 150 16.23 -8.37 -26.68
CA LEU A 150 17.12 -7.45 -27.38
C LEU A 150 18.49 -8.10 -27.57
N TRP A 151 18.97 -8.01 -28.79
CA TRP A 151 20.24 -8.51 -29.28
C TRP A 151 21.06 -7.36 -29.83
N GLU A 152 22.36 -7.54 -29.83
CA GLU A 152 23.30 -6.75 -30.59
C GLU A 152 23.76 -7.59 -31.80
N ASP A 153 24.02 -6.95 -32.94
CA ASP A 153 24.33 -7.61 -34.22
C ASP A 153 25.75 -7.25 -34.65
N ASP A 154 26.66 -8.19 -34.41
CA ASP A 154 28.10 -8.09 -34.68
C ASP A 154 28.52 -8.81 -35.98
N VAL A 155 27.55 -9.27 -36.78
CA VAL A 155 27.82 -10.10 -37.97
C VAL A 155 27.38 -9.40 -39.26
N PRO A 156 28.23 -9.34 -40.31
CA PRO A 156 27.88 -8.73 -41.60
C PRO A 156 26.84 -9.54 -42.41
N LYS A 157 25.55 -9.42 -42.02
CA LYS A 157 24.29 -9.66 -42.77
C LYS A 157 23.16 -9.68 -41.74
N GLY A 158 22.57 -8.52 -41.50
CA GLY A 158 21.74 -8.28 -40.31
C GLY A 158 20.54 -9.22 -40.14
N GLY A 159 20.21 -9.49 -38.87
CA GLY A 159 19.09 -10.33 -38.46
C GLY A 159 19.51 -11.50 -37.56
N HIS A 160 18.53 -12.28 -37.09
CA HIS A 160 18.81 -13.34 -36.12
C HIS A 160 19.48 -14.57 -36.76
N ASN A 161 20.77 -14.75 -36.47
CA ASN A 161 21.59 -15.88 -36.91
C ASN A 161 22.20 -16.63 -35.70
N LYS A 162 22.80 -17.80 -35.94
CA LYS A 162 23.39 -18.66 -34.88
C LYS A 162 24.64 -18.09 -34.19
N ALA A 163 25.37 -17.17 -34.82
CA ALA A 163 26.52 -16.51 -34.18
C ALA A 163 26.04 -15.49 -33.13
N ASN A 164 25.01 -14.72 -33.47
CA ASN A 164 24.40 -13.71 -32.60
C ASN A 164 23.74 -14.30 -31.33
N GLU A 165 23.53 -15.62 -31.24
CA GLU A 165 22.95 -16.31 -30.07
C GLU A 165 23.71 -16.07 -28.75
N LYS A 166 24.98 -15.63 -28.82
CA LYS A 166 25.82 -15.29 -27.65
C LYS A 166 25.71 -13.83 -27.19
N ASN A 167 25.08 -12.95 -27.99
CA ASN A 167 25.05 -11.50 -27.79
C ASN A 167 23.67 -11.02 -27.30
N ILE A 168 23.08 -11.79 -26.36
CA ILE A 168 21.87 -11.40 -25.63
C ILE A 168 22.19 -10.19 -24.76
N ILE A 169 21.48 -9.09 -24.99
CA ILE A 169 21.57 -7.87 -24.17
C ILE A 169 20.60 -7.97 -23.00
N GLN A 170 19.31 -8.20 -23.30
CA GLN A 170 18.26 -8.22 -22.29
C GLN A 170 16.99 -8.89 -22.83
N THR A 171 16.40 -9.82 -22.08
CA THR A 171 15.00 -10.25 -22.31
C THR A 171 14.06 -9.49 -21.39
N LEU A 172 13.04 -8.88 -21.97
CA LEU A 172 11.93 -8.23 -21.29
C LEU A 172 10.60 -8.87 -21.76
N SER A 173 9.48 -8.41 -21.22
CA SER A 173 8.17 -8.96 -21.56
C SER A 173 7.08 -7.91 -21.57
N GLY A 174 6.21 -7.98 -22.56
CA GLY A 174 5.00 -7.16 -22.66
C GLY A 174 3.75 -8.00 -22.40
N VAL A 175 2.74 -7.39 -21.80
CA VAL A 175 1.38 -7.97 -21.79
C VAL A 175 0.64 -7.40 -22.98
N VAL A 176 0.07 -8.27 -23.81
CA VAL A 176 -0.71 -7.87 -24.98
C VAL A 176 -1.96 -7.14 -24.53
N LYS A 177 -2.10 -5.90 -25.01
CA LYS A 177 -3.25 -5.02 -24.78
C LYS A 177 -3.73 -4.44 -26.10
N ASN A 178 -5.01 -4.62 -26.44
CA ASN A 178 -5.58 -4.26 -27.74
C ASN A 178 -4.82 -4.92 -28.93
N GLY A 179 -4.34 -6.15 -28.76
CA GLY A 179 -3.53 -6.84 -29.77
C GLY A 179 -2.09 -6.30 -29.95
N LYS A 180 -1.57 -5.50 -29.00
CA LYS A 180 -0.18 -5.00 -29.05
C LYS A 180 0.53 -5.16 -27.71
N ALA A 181 1.80 -5.51 -27.73
CA ALA A 181 2.67 -5.50 -26.56
C ALA A 181 3.88 -4.61 -26.83
N ASP A 182 3.92 -3.45 -26.16
CA ASP A 182 5.05 -2.54 -26.19
C ASP A 182 6.03 -2.88 -25.05
N VAL A 183 7.32 -2.97 -25.38
CA VAL A 183 8.41 -3.34 -24.48
C VAL A 183 9.57 -2.36 -24.67
N ASP A 184 9.91 -1.61 -23.61
CA ASP A 184 10.87 -0.51 -23.68
C ASP A 184 12.26 -0.93 -23.17
N PHE A 185 13.26 -0.85 -24.04
CA PHE A 185 14.66 -1.08 -23.74
C PHE A 185 15.41 0.25 -23.66
N LEU A 186 15.97 0.56 -22.49
CA LEU A 186 16.91 1.67 -22.33
C LEU A 186 18.28 1.22 -22.87
N LEU A 187 18.78 1.85 -23.94
CA LEU A 187 20.11 1.58 -24.49
C LEU A 187 21.16 2.09 -23.51
N ARG A 188 21.69 1.22 -22.64
CA ARG A 188 22.64 1.62 -21.60
C ARG A 188 24.06 1.75 -22.18
N PRO A 189 24.87 2.74 -21.78
CA PRO A 189 26.30 2.80 -22.13
C PRO A 189 27.08 1.52 -21.84
N SER A 190 26.63 0.69 -20.89
CA SER A 190 27.24 -0.62 -20.63
C SER A 190 27.06 -1.64 -21.77
N PHE A 191 26.07 -1.47 -22.65
CA PHE A 191 25.83 -2.37 -23.79
C PHE A 191 26.88 -2.19 -24.89
N ALA A 192 27.51 -1.00 -25.00
CA ALA A 192 28.67 -0.77 -25.87
C ALA A 192 29.87 -1.68 -25.54
N LYS A 193 29.94 -2.24 -24.32
CA LYS A 193 30.97 -3.22 -23.94
C LYS A 193 30.66 -4.65 -24.37
N ILE A 194 29.42 -4.92 -24.78
CA ILE A 194 29.00 -6.21 -25.32
C ILE A 194 29.27 -6.23 -26.83
N ALA A 195 29.01 -5.12 -27.52
CA ALA A 195 29.31 -4.91 -28.94
C ALA A 195 30.80 -5.00 -29.30
N LYS A 196 31.69 -4.50 -28.42
CA LYS A 196 33.14 -4.42 -28.70
C LYS A 196 33.92 -5.73 -28.49
N LYS A 197 33.26 -6.88 -28.64
CA LYS A 197 33.85 -8.17 -28.24
C LYS A 197 34.84 -8.76 -29.26
N ASP A 198 34.59 -8.51 -30.55
CA ASP A 198 35.36 -9.09 -31.67
C ASP A 198 36.24 -8.07 -32.42
N GLY A 199 36.43 -6.87 -31.86
CA GLY A 199 37.60 -6.02 -32.16
C GLY A 199 37.52 -5.09 -33.38
N ALA A 200 36.36 -4.87 -34.00
CA ALA A 200 36.17 -3.83 -35.01
C ALA A 200 35.90 -2.45 -34.36
N GLU A 201 36.57 -1.39 -34.81
CA GLU A 201 36.34 0.00 -34.37
C GLU A 201 35.18 0.69 -35.13
N ASP A 202 34.05 0.01 -35.28
CA ASP A 202 32.87 0.64 -35.90
C ASP A 202 32.16 1.56 -34.90
N LYS A 203 32.00 2.83 -35.27
CA LYS A 203 31.43 3.90 -34.42
C LYS A 203 29.91 3.78 -34.19
N ILE A 204 29.31 2.72 -34.72
CA ILE A 204 27.87 2.47 -34.73
C ILE A 204 27.67 0.99 -34.40
N HIS A 205 26.88 0.71 -33.38
CA HIS A 205 26.45 -0.63 -32.99
C HIS A 205 25.01 -0.87 -33.46
N GLU A 206 24.71 -2.09 -33.93
CA GLU A 206 23.36 -2.44 -34.42
C GLU A 206 22.60 -3.30 -33.41
N TYR A 207 21.30 -3.02 -33.24
CA TYR A 207 20.45 -3.74 -32.30
C TYR A 207 19.16 -4.19 -32.96
N TYR A 208 18.73 -5.43 -32.70
CA TYR A 208 17.43 -5.96 -33.12
C TYR A 208 16.75 -6.70 -31.97
N VAL A 209 15.46 -7.01 -32.12
CA VAL A 209 14.73 -7.85 -31.16
C VAL A 209 14.20 -9.13 -31.80
N THR A 210 14.08 -10.17 -30.98
CA THR A 210 13.29 -11.36 -31.32
C THR A 210 12.17 -11.58 -30.32
N THR A 211 11.09 -12.20 -30.77
CA THR A 211 9.99 -12.69 -29.94
C THR A 211 9.57 -14.06 -30.42
N ASP A 212 9.11 -14.93 -29.52
CA ASP A 212 8.76 -16.30 -29.81
C ASP A 212 7.37 -16.69 -29.25
N PHE A 213 6.64 -17.48 -30.04
CA PHE A 213 5.37 -18.08 -29.63
C PHE A 213 5.17 -19.40 -30.39
N ASN A 214 4.69 -20.44 -29.71
CA ASN A 214 4.47 -21.78 -30.30
C ASN A 214 5.68 -22.36 -31.08
N LYS A 215 6.91 -22.06 -30.65
CA LYS A 215 8.21 -22.42 -31.29
C LYS A 215 8.54 -21.68 -32.59
N GLU A 216 7.70 -20.77 -33.07
CA GLU A 216 8.05 -19.83 -34.13
C GLU A 216 8.74 -18.60 -33.53
N LYS A 217 9.92 -18.25 -34.04
CA LYS A 217 10.71 -17.08 -33.61
C LYS A 217 10.68 -16.02 -34.71
N ILE A 218 10.25 -14.81 -34.39
CA ILE A 218 10.15 -13.67 -35.30
C ILE A 218 11.16 -12.61 -34.86
N ALA A 219 11.88 -12.02 -35.81
CA ALA A 219 12.86 -10.95 -35.58
C ALA A 219 12.38 -9.60 -36.14
N SER A 220 12.83 -8.50 -35.55
CA SER A 220 12.71 -7.16 -36.14
C SER A 220 13.87 -6.88 -37.09
N ASN A 221 13.75 -5.80 -37.86
CA ASN A 221 14.92 -5.15 -38.47
C ASN A 221 15.82 -4.51 -37.40
N ASN A 222 17.07 -4.22 -37.77
CA ASN A 222 18.06 -3.57 -36.92
C ASN A 222 17.76 -2.06 -36.73
N VAL A 223 18.28 -1.49 -35.64
CA VAL A 223 18.41 -0.04 -35.42
C VAL A 223 19.84 0.29 -34.98
N ASN A 224 20.35 1.41 -35.48
CA ASN A 224 21.74 1.81 -35.33
C ASN A 224 21.91 2.72 -34.11
N VAL A 225 23.01 2.57 -33.36
CA VAL A 225 23.29 3.30 -32.12
C VAL A 225 24.74 3.79 -32.10
N ASN A 226 24.94 5.10 -31.93
CA ASN A 226 26.27 5.71 -31.90
C ASN A 226 27.07 5.29 -30.65
N ASP A 227 28.37 5.06 -30.82
CA ASP A 227 29.31 4.73 -29.74
C ASP A 227 29.58 5.91 -28.77
N LEU A 228 30.21 5.62 -27.62
CA LEU A 228 30.52 6.57 -26.56
C LEU A 228 31.80 7.35 -26.85
N GLU A 229 31.71 8.67 -27.01
CA GLU A 229 32.86 9.55 -27.21
C GLU A 229 33.85 9.51 -26.01
N ALA A 230 35.15 9.56 -26.31
CA ALA A 230 36.22 9.13 -25.41
C ALA A 230 36.61 10.16 -24.32
N PRO A 231 37.04 9.70 -23.12
CA PRO A 231 37.48 10.58 -22.03
C PRO A 231 38.98 10.96 -22.09
N VAL A 232 39.32 12.14 -21.58
CA VAL A 232 40.69 12.71 -21.51
C VAL A 232 41.52 12.07 -20.38
N ALA A 233 42.86 12.08 -20.55
CA ALA A 233 43.85 11.21 -19.91
C ALA A 233 44.10 11.38 -18.36
N PRO A 234 44.70 10.37 -17.68
CA PRO A 234 44.79 10.31 -16.21
C PRO A 234 46.11 10.81 -15.60
N PHE A 235 46.05 11.23 -14.33
CA PHE A 235 47.21 11.66 -13.52
C PHE A 235 47.90 10.48 -12.80
N LYS A 236 49.25 10.48 -12.74
CA LYS A 236 50.08 9.36 -12.24
C LYS A 236 50.59 9.58 -10.80
N GLY A 237 50.73 8.49 -10.04
CA GLY A 237 51.47 8.40 -8.76
C GLY A 237 52.19 7.05 -8.66
N LYS A 238 53.41 7.01 -8.09
CA LYS A 238 54.38 5.89 -8.23
C LYS A 238 54.30 4.80 -7.14
N VAL A 239 54.74 3.59 -7.51
CA VAL A 239 54.98 2.40 -6.65
C VAL A 239 56.38 2.46 -5.99
N PRO A 240 56.65 1.73 -4.89
CA PRO A 240 57.26 0.37 -4.91
C PRO A 240 56.63 -0.62 -3.87
N VAL A 241 56.79 -1.97 -3.86
CA VAL A 241 57.37 -2.97 -4.80
C VAL A 241 56.78 -4.40 -4.49
N GLN A 242 57.37 -5.45 -5.07
CA GLN A 242 57.18 -6.93 -5.01
C GLN A 242 57.03 -7.55 -3.59
N GLN A 243 56.57 -8.81 -3.38
CA GLN A 243 56.80 -10.03 -4.18
C GLN A 243 55.74 -11.16 -3.97
N GLN A 244 55.47 -11.93 -5.04
CA GLN A 244 54.80 -13.25 -5.09
C GLN A 244 55.86 -14.31 -5.51
N ALA A 245 55.75 -15.63 -5.37
CA ALA A 245 54.82 -16.57 -4.72
C ALA A 245 55.44 -18.00 -4.73
N ALA A 246 54.85 -18.95 -4.01
CA ALA A 246 54.97 -20.43 -4.18
C ALA A 246 53.95 -21.11 -3.25
N ALA A 247 53.50 -22.36 -3.35
CA ALA A 247 53.29 -23.38 -4.38
C ALA A 247 52.53 -24.54 -3.66
N LYS A 248 52.01 -25.53 -4.39
CA LYS A 248 51.29 -26.74 -3.90
C LYS A 248 51.82 -27.96 -4.70
N PRO A 249 51.54 -29.26 -4.39
CA PRO A 249 50.82 -29.88 -3.26
C PRO A 249 51.37 -31.27 -2.73
N LYS A 250 50.58 -31.94 -1.87
CA LYS A 250 50.28 -33.42 -1.75
C LYS A 250 50.96 -34.35 -0.69
N ALA A 251 50.10 -35.23 -0.15
CA ALA A 251 50.32 -36.53 0.56
C ALA A 251 50.92 -36.46 2.01
N SER A 252 50.63 -37.37 2.97
CA SER A 252 49.83 -38.63 3.00
C SER A 252 49.22 -38.93 4.41
N LEU A 253 48.34 -39.94 4.48
CA LEU A 253 47.73 -40.54 5.70
C LEU A 253 48.71 -41.53 6.41
N PRO A 254 48.57 -41.85 7.73
CA PRO A 254 47.63 -42.91 8.18
C PRO A 254 46.97 -42.73 9.59
N GLN A 255 45.96 -43.56 9.83
CA GLN A 255 45.29 -43.83 11.13
C GLN A 255 45.99 -45.00 11.86
N PRO A 256 45.80 -45.21 13.19
CA PRO A 256 45.04 -46.42 13.59
C PRO A 256 44.26 -46.41 14.95
N THR A 257 43.13 -47.12 14.95
CA THR A 257 42.54 -48.06 15.95
C THR A 257 42.22 -47.72 17.45
N GLN A 258 40.90 -47.69 17.70
CA GLN A 258 40.04 -48.21 18.80
C GLN A 258 40.56 -49.02 20.02
N SER A 259 39.94 -48.78 21.19
CA SER A 259 39.22 -49.76 22.08
C SER A 259 38.61 -48.98 23.28
N LYS A 260 37.36 -49.11 23.76
CA LYS A 260 36.44 -50.20 24.20
C LYS A 260 36.68 -50.77 25.63
N THR A 261 35.92 -50.26 26.61
CA THR A 261 35.22 -50.96 27.74
C THR A 261 34.62 -49.89 28.68
N LYS A 262 33.58 -50.07 29.51
CA LYS A 262 32.40 -50.95 29.70
C LYS A 262 31.68 -50.33 30.94
N ALA A 263 30.36 -50.47 31.07
CA ALA A 263 29.61 -49.99 32.25
C ALA A 263 29.34 -51.11 33.28
N PRO A 264 28.93 -50.76 34.51
CA PRO A 264 28.03 -51.58 35.33
C PRO A 264 26.63 -50.96 35.44
N ALA A 265 25.60 -51.83 35.49
CA ALA A 265 24.22 -51.49 35.84
C ALA A 265 24.00 -51.77 37.35
N THR A 266 22.97 -51.28 38.05
CA THR A 266 21.53 -51.51 37.82
C THR A 266 20.69 -50.60 38.72
N GLY A 267 19.42 -50.38 38.37
CA GLY A 267 18.50 -49.53 39.13
C GLY A 267 17.17 -49.33 38.41
N SER A 268 16.45 -50.43 38.17
CA SER A 268 15.19 -50.39 37.42
C SER A 268 14.07 -49.77 38.23
N SER A 269 13.59 -48.60 37.81
CA SER A 269 12.16 -48.27 37.91
C SER A 269 11.58 -48.23 36.50
N SER A 270 10.67 -49.15 36.21
CA SER A 270 10.02 -49.28 34.91
C SER A 270 8.96 -48.18 34.73
N ALA A 271 9.41 -46.94 34.55
CA ALA A 271 8.60 -45.94 33.88
C ALA A 271 8.46 -46.39 32.42
N SER A 272 7.26 -46.84 32.06
CA SER A 272 6.91 -47.04 30.65
C SER A 272 7.30 -45.77 29.89
N LYS A 273 8.00 -45.93 28.75
CA LYS A 273 8.20 -44.80 27.84
C LYS A 273 6.81 -44.37 27.38
N VAL A 274 6.24 -43.37 28.04
CA VAL A 274 4.95 -42.79 27.68
C VAL A 274 5.13 -42.29 26.25
N LYS A 275 4.53 -43.00 25.30
CA LYS A 275 4.57 -42.65 23.89
C LYS A 275 4.02 -41.23 23.80
N ALA A 276 4.86 -40.30 23.35
CA ALA A 276 4.41 -38.93 23.18
C ALA A 276 3.31 -38.93 22.13
N GLU A 277 2.16 -38.33 22.43
CA GLU A 277 0.99 -38.28 21.54
C GLU A 277 0.04 -37.13 21.91
N ILE A 278 -0.63 -36.58 20.90
CA ILE A 278 -1.83 -35.77 21.08
C ILE A 278 -3.01 -36.74 21.15
N THR A 279 -3.64 -36.89 22.31
CA THR A 279 -4.71 -37.86 22.52
C THR A 279 -6.05 -37.36 22.00
N LYS A 280 -6.35 -36.06 22.14
CA LYS A 280 -7.62 -35.44 21.71
C LYS A 280 -7.42 -33.95 21.47
N VAL A 281 -8.13 -33.42 20.47
CA VAL A 281 -8.34 -31.97 20.30
C VAL A 281 -9.86 -31.74 20.31
N HIS A 282 -10.33 -30.70 20.99
CA HIS A 282 -11.75 -30.36 21.01
C HIS A 282 -11.99 -28.87 21.27
N ILE A 283 -13.14 -28.35 20.84
CA ILE A 283 -13.51 -26.94 20.94
C ILE A 283 -14.64 -26.78 21.97
N THR A 284 -14.54 -25.76 22.81
CA THR A 284 -15.58 -25.34 23.76
C THR A 284 -15.79 -23.83 23.69
N ASP A 285 -16.82 -23.33 24.35
CA ASP A 285 -16.90 -21.91 24.71
C ASP A 285 -15.78 -21.51 25.70
N THR A 286 -15.66 -20.21 26.00
CA THR A 286 -14.66 -19.69 26.94
C THR A 286 -14.91 -20.10 28.40
N ALA A 287 -16.11 -20.56 28.75
CA ALA A 287 -16.45 -21.14 30.05
C ALA A 287 -16.09 -22.64 30.17
N GLY A 288 -15.75 -23.32 29.06
CA GLY A 288 -15.41 -24.75 29.03
C GLY A 288 -16.60 -25.67 28.71
N ARG A 289 -17.75 -25.14 28.26
CA ARG A 289 -18.93 -25.91 27.89
C ARG A 289 -18.86 -26.34 26.43
N ALA A 290 -19.31 -27.56 26.13
CA ALA A 290 -19.41 -28.05 24.76
C ALA A 290 -20.33 -27.15 23.92
N ILE A 291 -19.94 -26.88 22.68
CA ILE A 291 -20.74 -26.13 21.72
C ILE A 291 -21.79 -27.08 21.13
N SER A 292 -23.04 -26.60 21.03
CA SER A 292 -24.16 -27.35 20.44
C SER A 292 -24.99 -26.43 19.55
N GLY A 293 -24.99 -26.69 18.24
CA GLY A 293 -25.52 -25.76 17.25
C GLY A 293 -24.74 -24.45 17.18
N VAL A 294 -25.32 -23.49 16.46
CA VAL A 294 -24.65 -22.26 16.00
C VAL A 294 -24.05 -21.40 17.12
N PHE A 295 -22.73 -21.40 17.21
CA PHE A 295 -21.96 -20.63 18.18
C PHE A 295 -21.91 -19.14 17.84
N LYS A 296 -22.05 -18.26 18.85
CA LYS A 296 -22.26 -16.81 18.66
C LYS A 296 -21.35 -15.90 19.48
N ASP A 297 -20.47 -16.47 20.30
CA ASP A 297 -19.50 -15.70 21.08
C ASP A 297 -18.20 -15.48 20.29
N LYS A 298 -17.52 -14.38 20.58
CA LYS A 298 -16.40 -13.84 19.79
C LYS A 298 -15.09 -14.60 19.91
N GLU A 299 -15.05 -15.60 20.78
CA GLU A 299 -13.86 -16.35 21.15
C GLU A 299 -14.25 -17.81 21.42
N ILE A 300 -13.46 -18.74 20.92
CA ILE A 300 -13.55 -20.17 21.25
C ILE A 300 -12.32 -20.62 22.02
N LYS A 301 -12.44 -21.74 22.75
CA LYS A 301 -11.34 -22.36 23.46
C LYS A 301 -11.03 -23.73 22.85
N VAL A 302 -9.84 -23.88 22.30
CA VAL A 302 -9.33 -25.16 21.78
C VAL A 302 -8.56 -25.86 22.89
N TRP A 303 -9.00 -27.05 23.25
CA TRP A 303 -8.36 -27.93 24.22
C TRP A 303 -7.53 -28.99 23.51
N ILE A 304 -6.29 -29.17 23.96
CA ILE A 304 -5.33 -30.15 23.50
C ILE A 304 -5.03 -31.09 24.67
N ASP A 305 -5.55 -32.30 24.61
CA ASP A 305 -5.20 -33.38 25.54
C ASP A 305 -4.01 -34.13 24.93
N SER A 306 -2.97 -34.34 25.74
CA SER A 306 -1.69 -34.88 25.29
C SER A 306 -1.00 -35.68 26.39
N LYS A 307 -0.05 -36.53 25.98
CA LYS A 307 0.86 -37.24 26.88
C LYS A 307 2.29 -37.02 26.42
N GLY A 308 3.20 -36.74 27.35
CA GLY A 308 4.64 -36.61 27.05
C GLY A 308 5.03 -35.41 26.18
N LEU A 309 4.16 -34.41 26.02
CA LEU A 309 4.37 -33.24 25.14
C LEU A 309 4.56 -31.90 25.88
N ILE A 310 4.68 -31.91 27.22
CA ILE A 310 4.99 -30.70 28.00
C ILE A 310 6.32 -30.09 27.50
N ASP A 311 6.33 -28.77 27.36
CA ASP A 311 7.41 -27.94 26.79
C ASP A 311 7.79 -28.27 25.32
N LYS A 312 6.94 -28.99 24.59
CA LYS A 312 7.03 -29.07 23.12
C LYS A 312 6.27 -27.93 22.46
N GLU A 313 6.73 -27.55 21.27
CA GLU A 313 6.05 -26.55 20.44
C GLU A 313 5.04 -27.26 19.55
N ILE A 314 3.79 -26.81 19.60
CA ILE A 314 2.72 -27.20 18.69
C ILE A 314 2.37 -26.05 17.75
N ARG A 315 1.80 -26.37 16.60
CA ARG A 315 1.14 -25.44 15.72
C ARG A 315 -0.35 -25.74 15.74
N LEU A 316 -1.15 -24.76 16.15
CA LEU A 316 -2.61 -24.82 16.14
C LEU A 316 -3.10 -24.07 14.91
N LYS A 317 -3.86 -24.76 14.07
CA LYS A 317 -4.60 -24.18 12.95
C LYS A 317 -6.09 -24.29 13.23
N LEU A 318 -6.86 -23.28 12.81
CA LEU A 318 -8.29 -23.42 12.61
C LEU A 318 -8.57 -23.38 11.11
N TYR A 319 -9.46 -24.25 10.68
CA TYR A 319 -9.94 -24.38 9.31
C TYR A 319 -11.46 -24.20 9.30
N ASP A 320 -11.97 -23.72 8.17
CA ASP A 320 -13.36 -23.91 7.74
C ASP A 320 -13.44 -25.24 6.96
N GLU A 321 -14.37 -26.13 7.30
CA GLU A 321 -14.57 -27.40 6.57
C GLU A 321 -15.37 -27.13 5.28
N ASP A 322 -14.65 -27.12 4.15
CA ASP A 322 -15.22 -26.73 2.87
C ASP A 322 -15.08 -27.89 1.87
N GLY A 323 -16.19 -28.34 1.27
CA GLY A 323 -16.31 -29.65 0.61
C GLY A 323 -15.42 -29.91 -0.62
N ILE A 324 -14.54 -28.96 -0.97
CA ILE A 324 -13.53 -29.07 -2.04
C ILE A 324 -12.10 -28.83 -1.51
N SER A 325 -11.91 -27.99 -0.49
CA SER A 325 -10.61 -27.69 0.16
C SER A 325 -10.81 -26.81 1.39
N ASP A 326 -10.45 -27.30 2.58
CA ASP A 326 -10.55 -26.55 3.84
C ASP A 326 -9.78 -25.22 3.85
N ASP A 327 -10.39 -24.17 4.39
CA ASP A 327 -9.89 -22.79 4.26
C ASP A 327 -9.27 -22.26 5.57
N LEU A 328 -8.07 -21.64 5.52
CA LEU A 328 -7.23 -21.44 6.71
C LEU A 328 -7.54 -20.14 7.50
N LEU A 329 -8.41 -20.29 8.50
CA LEU A 329 -8.85 -19.23 9.41
C LEU A 329 -7.73 -18.73 10.34
N PHE A 330 -7.07 -19.62 11.09
CA PHE A 330 -6.08 -19.29 12.13
C PHE A 330 -4.85 -20.18 12.01
N ASP A 331 -3.65 -19.68 12.35
CA ASP A 331 -2.40 -20.44 12.31
C ASP A 331 -1.34 -19.81 13.23
N GLU A 332 -1.19 -20.33 14.44
CA GLU A 332 -0.18 -19.88 15.41
C GLU A 332 0.52 -21.03 16.15
N LYS A 333 1.63 -20.70 16.80
CA LYS A 333 2.48 -21.65 17.53
C LYS A 333 2.41 -21.43 19.03
N PHE A 334 2.28 -22.51 19.78
CA PHE A 334 2.18 -22.49 21.24
C PHE A 334 3.13 -23.52 21.86
N THR A 335 3.61 -23.25 23.07
CA THR A 335 4.33 -24.25 23.87
C THR A 335 3.34 -24.91 24.82
N ILE A 336 3.17 -26.23 24.75
CA ILE A 336 2.30 -26.97 25.68
C ILE A 336 2.86 -26.83 27.10
N LYS A 337 2.03 -26.38 28.06
CA LYS A 337 2.42 -26.21 29.47
C LYS A 337 1.82 -27.23 30.44
N SER A 338 0.93 -28.09 29.95
CA SER A 338 0.20 -29.07 30.74
C SER A 338 -0.32 -30.17 29.82
N ASN A 339 -0.52 -31.39 30.33
CA ASN A 339 -1.06 -32.50 29.53
C ASN A 339 -2.45 -32.18 28.96
N ILE A 340 -3.26 -31.37 29.66
CA ILE A 340 -4.47 -30.72 29.13
C ILE A 340 -4.13 -29.24 28.99
N TYR A 341 -4.03 -28.75 27.76
CA TYR A 341 -3.63 -27.37 27.46
C TYR A 341 -4.71 -26.67 26.63
N ALA A 342 -5.03 -25.42 26.98
CA ALA A 342 -6.11 -24.66 26.34
C ALA A 342 -5.58 -23.39 25.67
N VAL A 343 -6.02 -23.14 24.44
CA VAL A 343 -5.76 -21.91 23.69
C VAL A 343 -7.09 -21.20 23.42
N VAL A 344 -7.20 -19.93 23.78
CA VAL A 344 -8.35 -19.09 23.41
C VAL A 344 -8.05 -18.42 22.08
N VAL A 345 -8.94 -18.59 21.10
CA VAL A 345 -8.80 -18.03 19.75
C VAL A 345 -9.87 -16.96 19.51
N PRO A 346 -9.48 -15.70 19.23
CA PRO A 346 -10.42 -14.60 19.04
C PRO A 346 -10.95 -14.56 17.60
N LEU A 347 -12.07 -15.24 17.38
CA LEU A 347 -12.78 -15.32 16.08
C LEU A 347 -13.09 -13.93 15.51
N ASN A 348 -13.45 -12.96 16.35
CA ASN A 348 -13.72 -11.57 15.96
C ASN A 348 -12.50 -10.79 15.44
N GLN A 349 -11.29 -11.39 15.43
CA GLN A 349 -10.09 -10.82 14.82
C GLN A 349 -9.77 -11.48 13.47
N ILE A 350 -10.28 -12.68 13.22
CA ILE A 350 -10.15 -13.44 11.98
C ILE A 350 -11.11 -12.84 10.93
N PRO A 351 -10.62 -12.34 9.77
CA PRO A 351 -11.47 -11.92 8.65
C PRO A 351 -12.38 -13.04 8.18
N ARG A 352 -13.67 -12.77 7.96
CA ARG A 352 -14.64 -13.77 7.49
C ARG A 352 -14.20 -14.38 6.15
N SER A 353 -13.67 -13.59 5.22
CA SER A 353 -13.23 -14.05 3.88
C SER A 353 -12.05 -15.03 3.85
N LYS A 354 -11.57 -15.46 5.03
CA LYS A 354 -10.65 -16.61 5.14
C LYS A 354 -11.36 -17.97 5.13
N GLY A 355 -12.67 -17.99 5.32
CA GLY A 355 -13.50 -19.20 5.31
C GLY A 355 -14.13 -19.51 3.96
N GLY A 356 -14.07 -18.57 3.02
CA GLY A 356 -14.59 -18.78 1.68
C GLY A 356 -14.95 -17.51 0.92
N GLY A 357 -15.60 -17.72 -0.22
CA GLY A 357 -16.05 -16.67 -1.14
C GLY A 357 -17.52 -16.32 -0.95
N TYR A 358 -17.82 -15.01 -1.04
CA TYR A 358 -19.13 -14.34 -0.91
C TYR A 358 -20.35 -14.90 -1.68
N TRP A 359 -20.19 -15.98 -2.46
CA TRP A 359 -21.23 -16.63 -3.27
C TRP A 359 -21.47 -18.11 -2.92
N GLY A 360 -20.75 -18.66 -1.93
CA GLY A 360 -20.84 -20.07 -1.52
C GLY A 360 -21.23 -20.29 -0.05
N GLU A 361 -20.55 -19.62 0.89
CA GLU A 361 -20.78 -19.81 2.33
C GLU A 361 -22.18 -19.40 2.79
N GLY A 362 -22.70 -20.12 3.79
CA GLY A 362 -23.99 -19.85 4.42
C GLY A 362 -23.99 -18.70 5.42
N ALA A 363 -24.85 -18.84 6.44
CA ALA A 363 -24.91 -17.92 7.57
C ALA A 363 -23.84 -18.22 8.64
N GLU A 364 -23.08 -19.30 8.45
CA GLU A 364 -22.29 -20.04 9.43
C GLU A 364 -20.95 -20.43 8.78
N GLN A 365 -19.96 -20.77 9.61
CA GLN A 365 -18.66 -21.34 9.24
C GLN A 365 -18.45 -22.63 10.05
N GLU A 366 -18.09 -23.70 9.37
CA GLU A 366 -17.93 -25.07 9.84
C GLU A 366 -16.51 -25.26 10.42
N VAL A 367 -16.25 -24.65 11.58
CA VAL A 367 -14.90 -24.53 12.12
C VAL A 367 -14.38 -25.82 12.76
N PHE A 368 -13.18 -26.28 12.38
CA PHE A 368 -12.44 -27.30 13.13
C PHE A 368 -10.99 -26.89 13.45
N ALA A 369 -10.44 -27.48 14.51
CA ALA A 369 -9.08 -27.24 14.97
C ALA A 369 -8.16 -28.40 14.61
N TYR A 370 -7.06 -28.11 13.93
CA TYR A 370 -5.99 -29.06 13.62
C TYR A 370 -4.72 -28.69 14.41
N VAL A 371 -4.13 -29.65 15.10
CA VAL A 371 -2.92 -29.44 15.92
C VAL A 371 -1.84 -30.44 15.53
N GLU A 372 -0.62 -29.96 15.28
CA GLU A 372 0.56 -30.76 14.99
C GLU A 372 1.75 -30.37 15.90
N VAL A 373 2.58 -31.36 16.28
CA VAL A 373 3.85 -31.08 16.98
C VAL A 373 4.89 -30.59 15.98
N VAL A 374 5.49 -29.42 16.23
CA VAL A 374 6.40 -28.78 15.25
C VAL A 374 7.66 -29.60 15.00
N GLN A 375 8.13 -30.34 16.01
CA GLN A 375 9.31 -31.21 15.89
C GLN A 375 8.99 -32.58 15.25
N ASP A 376 7.72 -32.97 15.14
CA ASP A 376 7.28 -34.22 14.53
C ASP A 376 5.83 -34.09 14.03
N THR A 377 5.65 -33.70 12.77
CA THR A 377 4.32 -33.49 12.18
C THR A 377 3.53 -34.78 11.93
N SER A 378 4.13 -35.97 12.14
CA SER A 378 3.36 -37.22 12.20
C SER A 378 2.45 -37.27 13.44
N MET A 379 2.77 -36.47 14.46
CA MET A 379 1.98 -36.32 15.67
C MET A 379 0.97 -35.18 15.53
N HIS A 380 -0.16 -35.47 14.88
CA HIS A 380 -1.24 -34.53 14.69
C HIS A 380 -2.62 -35.08 15.08
N LYS A 381 -3.58 -34.18 15.33
CA LYS A 381 -4.98 -34.52 15.63
C LYS A 381 -5.89 -33.35 15.25
N GLN A 382 -7.10 -33.68 14.78
CA GLN A 382 -8.17 -32.72 14.54
C GLN A 382 -9.29 -32.84 15.58
N SER A 383 -10.02 -31.74 15.80
CA SER A 383 -11.29 -31.76 16.55
C SER A 383 -12.45 -32.26 15.70
N VAL A 384 -13.63 -32.36 16.32
CA VAL A 384 -14.89 -32.25 15.59
C VAL A 384 -15.08 -30.84 15.06
N VAL A 385 -15.90 -30.71 14.03
CA VAL A 385 -16.41 -29.45 13.46
C VAL A 385 -17.41 -28.81 14.44
N VAL A 386 -17.45 -27.48 14.48
CA VAL A 386 -18.45 -26.70 15.23
C VAL A 386 -18.96 -25.53 14.36
N ASP A 387 -20.29 -25.42 14.25
CA ASP A 387 -20.93 -24.37 13.46
C ASP A 387 -20.81 -23.01 14.20
N VAL A 388 -20.29 -21.98 13.54
CA VAL A 388 -20.09 -20.64 14.11
C VAL A 388 -20.82 -19.60 13.26
N ASP A 389 -21.68 -18.75 13.83
CA ASP A 389 -22.38 -17.69 13.09
C ASP A 389 -21.34 -16.77 12.43
N ALA A 390 -21.39 -16.66 11.09
CA ALA A 390 -20.35 -15.96 10.31
C ALA A 390 -20.27 -14.45 10.61
N LYS A 391 -21.20 -13.89 11.42
CA LYS A 391 -21.16 -12.51 11.95
C LYS A 391 -20.27 -12.36 13.19
N VAL A 392 -19.84 -13.47 13.79
CA VAL A 392 -18.89 -13.51 14.92
C VAL A 392 -17.50 -13.09 14.45
N PHE A 393 -17.12 -13.58 13.27
CA PHE A 393 -15.89 -13.24 12.58
C PHE A 393 -15.82 -11.75 12.25
N LYS A 394 -14.59 -11.28 12.06
CA LYS A 394 -14.34 -9.89 11.70
C LYS A 394 -14.96 -9.61 10.33
N PRO A 395 -15.91 -8.67 10.20
CA PRO A 395 -16.47 -8.32 8.92
C PRO A 395 -15.35 -7.82 8.00
N ASP A 396 -15.29 -8.37 6.79
CA ASP A 396 -14.29 -7.97 5.83
C ASP A 396 -14.46 -6.50 5.46
N PRO A 397 -13.36 -5.80 5.11
CA PRO A 397 -13.48 -4.51 4.45
C PRO A 397 -14.24 -4.75 3.15
N VAL A 398 -15.45 -4.18 3.04
CA VAL A 398 -16.31 -4.32 1.86
C VAL A 398 -15.47 -4.08 0.59
N GLU A 399 -15.25 -5.14 -0.19
CA GLU A 399 -14.71 -4.96 -1.52
C GLU A 399 -15.69 -4.11 -2.31
N VAL A 400 -15.19 -2.97 -2.81
CA VAL A 400 -15.91 -2.16 -3.78
C VAL A 400 -15.89 -2.91 -5.12
N THR A 401 -16.71 -3.97 -5.20
CA THR A 401 -17.08 -4.56 -6.47
C THR A 401 -17.78 -3.49 -7.27
N ASN A 402 -17.29 -3.23 -8.48
CA ASN A 402 -17.81 -2.19 -9.36
C ASN A 402 -19.20 -2.58 -9.91
N LYS A 403 -20.25 -2.46 -9.10
CA LYS A 403 -21.61 -2.26 -9.62
C LYS A 403 -21.72 -0.82 -10.11
N VAL A 404 -21.95 -0.68 -11.42
CA VAL A 404 -22.24 0.61 -12.05
C VAL A 404 -23.51 1.18 -11.44
N ALA A 405 -23.38 2.21 -10.60
CA ALA A 405 -24.51 3.01 -10.18
C ALA A 405 -25.05 3.78 -11.39
N LYS A 406 -26.25 3.41 -11.85
CA LYS A 406 -27.09 4.38 -12.57
C LYS A 406 -27.48 5.48 -11.58
N THR A 407 -27.55 6.70 -12.11
CA THR A 407 -27.89 7.93 -11.39
C THR A 407 -29.15 7.81 -10.54
N GLY A 408 -28.99 8.05 -9.24
CA GLY A 408 -30.04 8.36 -8.26
C GLY A 408 -29.50 9.45 -7.34
N GLU A 409 -30.26 10.53 -7.23
CA GLU A 409 -29.97 11.87 -6.69
C GLU A 409 -28.96 11.97 -5.53
N GLY A 410 -28.10 12.99 -5.60
CA GLY A 410 -26.93 13.11 -4.73
C GLY A 410 -27.17 13.87 -3.43
N ASP A 411 -26.46 13.45 -2.38
CA ASP A 411 -26.31 14.21 -1.14
C ASP A 411 -25.10 15.15 -1.23
N LYS A 412 -25.36 16.45 -1.11
CA LYS A 412 -24.35 17.52 -1.25
C LYS A 412 -23.39 17.51 -0.05
N ASN A 413 -22.22 18.13 -0.18
CA ASN A 413 -21.21 18.17 0.88
C ASN A 413 -20.76 19.63 1.13
N ASP A 414 -21.23 20.27 2.20
CA ASP A 414 -20.96 21.69 2.51
C ASP A 414 -19.65 21.85 3.31
N GLY A 415 -18.54 21.49 2.68
CA GLY A 415 -17.33 22.29 2.86
C GLY A 415 -17.51 23.56 2.05
N LYS A 416 -17.33 24.75 2.64
CA LYS A 416 -17.29 25.99 1.85
C LYS A 416 -16.16 25.86 0.83
N ASN A 417 -16.53 25.71 -0.44
CA ASN A 417 -15.58 25.68 -1.54
C ASN A 417 -14.80 26.99 -1.53
N CYS A 418 -13.58 26.92 -1.03
CA CYS A 418 -12.68 28.06 -0.89
C CYS A 418 -12.10 28.53 -2.24
N GLY A 419 -12.42 27.87 -3.36
CA GLY A 419 -11.77 28.12 -4.65
C GLY A 419 -10.25 27.95 -4.57
N GLU A 420 -9.79 27.05 -3.67
CA GLU A 420 -8.39 26.86 -3.29
C GLU A 420 -7.68 28.08 -2.66
N LYS A 421 -8.39 29.18 -2.38
CA LYS A 421 -7.85 30.46 -1.88
C LYS A 421 -6.99 30.34 -0.62
N TYR A 422 -7.28 29.36 0.23
CA TYR A 422 -6.57 29.13 1.49
C TYR A 422 -5.72 27.85 1.48
N CYS A 423 -5.56 27.19 0.33
CA CYS A 423 -4.68 26.03 0.21
C CYS A 423 -3.22 26.49 0.13
N ILE A 424 -2.33 25.74 0.78
CA ILE A 424 -0.89 25.98 0.71
C ILE A 424 -0.39 25.59 -0.69
N SER A 425 0.44 26.45 -1.27
CA SER A 425 1.00 26.31 -2.62
C SER A 425 2.36 27.01 -2.70
N LYS A 426 2.96 27.07 -3.90
CA LYS A 426 4.24 27.76 -4.16
C LYS A 426 4.32 29.21 -3.69
N ASN A 427 3.17 29.90 -3.65
CA ASN A 427 3.09 31.30 -3.24
C ASN A 427 2.89 31.47 -1.71
N SER A 428 2.80 30.36 -0.96
CA SER A 428 2.68 30.40 0.49
C SER A 428 4.04 30.66 1.16
N PRO A 429 4.09 31.42 2.27
CA PRO A 429 5.33 31.66 3.00
C PRO A 429 5.89 30.35 3.57
N ALA A 430 7.20 30.32 3.81
CA ALA A 430 7.86 29.21 4.47
C ALA A 430 7.24 28.97 5.86
N SER A 431 7.07 27.69 6.25
CA SER A 431 6.48 27.35 7.54
C SER A 431 6.85 25.95 8.03
N GLU A 432 6.80 25.77 9.35
CA GLU A 432 6.96 24.45 9.99
C GLU A 432 5.94 23.43 9.49
N LEU A 433 4.74 23.88 9.10
CA LEU A 433 3.74 23.01 8.48
C LEU A 433 4.24 22.42 7.15
N ILE A 434 4.85 23.24 6.28
CA ILE A 434 5.43 22.76 5.02
C ILE A 434 6.60 21.81 5.30
N ARG A 435 7.42 22.10 6.32
CA ARG A 435 8.51 21.23 6.76
C ARG A 435 8.02 19.84 7.19
N GLU A 436 7.01 19.79 8.05
CA GLU A 436 6.37 18.55 8.50
C GLU A 436 5.68 17.80 7.36
N ILE A 437 5.02 18.50 6.41
CA ILE A 437 4.48 17.90 5.18
C ILE A 437 5.60 17.24 4.37
N ASN A 438 6.71 17.94 4.16
CA ASN A 438 7.86 17.46 3.38
C ASN A 438 8.59 16.29 4.05
N ILE A 439 8.63 16.24 5.39
CA ILE A 439 9.17 15.10 6.15
C ILE A 439 8.23 13.89 6.04
N ARG A 440 6.93 14.05 6.35
CA ARG A 440 5.96 12.94 6.44
C ARG A 440 5.64 12.31 5.08
N LEU A 441 5.71 13.11 4.01
CA LEU A 441 5.52 12.65 2.64
C LEU A 441 6.83 12.45 1.87
N ALA A 442 7.99 12.44 2.54
CA ALA A 442 9.29 12.36 1.88
C ALA A 442 9.42 11.17 0.90
N GLY A 443 8.73 10.06 1.14
CA GLY A 443 8.71 8.90 0.24
C GLY A 443 7.83 9.02 -1.01
N PHE A 444 7.01 10.08 -1.15
CA PHE A 444 6.21 10.37 -2.34
C PHE A 444 7.00 11.29 -3.27
N GLY A 445 7.93 10.72 -4.03
CA GLY A 445 8.74 11.44 -5.00
C GLY A 445 10.08 11.90 -4.43
N GLY A 446 10.43 11.53 -3.20
CA GLY A 446 11.71 11.86 -2.58
C GLY A 446 11.83 13.34 -2.27
N ASN A 447 11.64 13.78 -1.02
CA ASN A 447 11.81 15.19 -0.61
C ASN A 447 12.70 15.35 0.64
N VAL A 448 13.19 16.58 0.85
CA VAL A 448 14.02 16.98 2.01
C VAL A 448 13.20 17.78 3.04
N PRO A 449 13.64 17.87 4.32
CA PRO A 449 13.06 18.72 5.37
C PRO A 449 13.08 20.25 5.14
N THR A 450 12.77 20.74 3.94
CA THR A 450 12.64 22.18 3.67
C THR A 450 11.29 22.72 4.13
N ASP A 451 11.25 23.95 4.64
CA ASP A 451 10.04 24.70 5.00
C ASP A 451 9.40 25.44 3.83
N LYS A 452 10.01 25.40 2.63
CA LYS A 452 9.55 26.10 1.42
C LYS A 452 8.73 25.19 0.52
N PHE A 453 7.66 25.73 -0.07
CA PHE A 453 6.82 25.00 -1.02
C PHE A 453 7.45 24.99 -2.42
N THR A 454 8.39 24.08 -2.63
CA THR A 454 9.16 23.95 -3.89
C THR A 454 8.40 23.21 -5.01
N ASP A 455 8.93 23.25 -6.24
CA ASP A 455 8.53 22.36 -7.34
C ASP A 455 8.50 20.87 -6.94
N ARG A 456 9.46 20.49 -6.09
CA ARG A 456 9.61 19.14 -5.54
C ARG A 456 8.47 18.82 -4.57
N THR A 457 8.10 19.79 -3.73
CA THR A 457 6.94 19.73 -2.84
C THR A 457 5.64 19.58 -3.63
N GLU A 458 5.42 20.38 -4.68
CA GLU A 458 4.23 20.28 -5.53
C GLU A 458 4.11 18.88 -6.16
N LYS A 459 5.20 18.36 -6.74
CA LYS A 459 5.25 17.00 -7.33
C LYS A 459 4.96 15.91 -6.29
N MET A 460 5.50 16.04 -5.08
CA MET A 460 5.23 15.15 -3.96
C MET A 460 3.75 15.14 -3.55
N ILE A 461 3.13 16.33 -3.44
CA ILE A 461 1.69 16.44 -3.15
C ILE A 461 0.83 15.85 -4.26
N LYS A 462 1.15 16.10 -5.53
CA LYS A 462 0.47 15.50 -6.68
C LYS A 462 0.56 13.97 -6.66
N GLN A 463 1.74 13.43 -6.38
CA GLN A 463 1.95 11.99 -6.23
C GLN A 463 1.14 11.42 -5.06
N PHE A 464 1.12 12.06 -3.89
CA PHE A 464 0.31 11.64 -2.75
C PHE A 464 -1.20 11.69 -3.05
N GLN A 465 -1.67 12.73 -3.73
CA GLN A 465 -3.07 12.89 -4.16
C GLN A 465 -3.52 11.77 -5.11
N ARG A 466 -2.71 11.46 -6.15
CA ARG A 466 -3.00 10.37 -7.09
C ARG A 466 -2.86 8.99 -6.45
N ASP A 467 -1.79 8.76 -5.69
CA ASP A 467 -1.38 7.42 -5.30
C ASP A 467 -2.02 6.97 -3.98
N TYR A 468 -2.12 7.85 -2.98
CA TYR A 468 -2.81 7.58 -1.70
C TYR A 468 -4.27 8.00 -1.74
N MET A 469 -4.56 9.30 -1.94
CA MET A 469 -5.90 9.86 -1.77
C MET A 469 -6.90 9.51 -2.88
N LYS A 470 -6.41 9.14 -4.07
CA LYS A 470 -7.20 8.90 -5.29
C LYS A 470 -8.03 10.10 -5.76
N VAL A 471 -7.49 11.31 -5.60
CA VAL A 471 -8.11 12.58 -6.03
C VAL A 471 -7.31 13.26 -7.14
N PRO A 472 -7.87 14.26 -7.86
CA PRO A 472 -7.14 15.03 -8.86
C PRO A 472 -5.86 15.68 -8.31
N GLU A 473 -4.83 15.73 -9.15
CA GLU A 473 -3.48 16.22 -8.82
C GLU A 473 -3.41 17.76 -8.79
N THR A 474 -4.07 18.40 -7.81
CA THR A 474 -4.03 19.86 -7.66
C THR A 474 -2.64 20.37 -7.30
N GLY A 475 -1.83 19.56 -6.60
CA GLY A 475 -0.53 19.96 -6.08
C GLY A 475 -0.58 20.99 -4.96
N LYS A 476 -1.76 21.27 -4.42
CA LYS A 476 -2.00 22.22 -3.31
C LYS A 476 -2.43 21.46 -2.06
N VAL A 477 -2.04 21.95 -0.89
CA VAL A 477 -2.41 21.35 0.40
C VAL A 477 -3.54 22.13 1.03
N CYS A 478 -4.74 21.59 0.95
CA CYS A 478 -5.92 22.07 1.64
C CYS A 478 -6.24 21.13 2.83
N GLY A 479 -7.30 21.40 3.58
CA GLY A 479 -7.66 20.63 4.78
C GLY A 479 -7.89 19.14 4.52
N ASN A 480 -8.39 18.78 3.34
CA ASN A 480 -8.53 17.37 2.91
C ASN A 480 -7.17 16.66 2.76
N VAL A 481 -6.15 17.35 2.25
CA VAL A 481 -4.79 16.81 2.14
C VAL A 481 -4.15 16.67 3.52
N LEU A 482 -4.31 17.67 4.41
CA LEU A 482 -3.81 17.58 5.79
C LEU A 482 -4.41 16.38 6.55
N ARG A 483 -5.73 16.16 6.43
CA ARG A 483 -6.40 15.00 7.04
C ARG A 483 -5.90 13.67 6.47
N ALA A 484 -5.68 13.59 5.15
CA ALA A 484 -5.15 12.39 4.52
C ALA A 484 -3.68 12.10 4.92
N ILE A 485 -2.87 13.13 5.17
CA ILE A 485 -1.51 12.96 5.71
C ILE A 485 -1.56 12.35 7.11
N ASP A 486 -2.43 12.83 8.00
CA ASP A 486 -2.60 12.23 9.33
C ASP A 486 -3.09 10.77 9.25
N GLU A 487 -4.02 10.46 8.34
CA GLU A 487 -4.47 9.08 8.09
C GLU A 487 -3.33 8.18 7.60
N PHE A 488 -2.56 8.63 6.60
CA PHE A 488 -1.37 7.92 6.10
C PHE A 488 -0.36 7.69 7.23
N CYS A 489 -0.06 8.72 8.04
CA CYS A 489 0.91 8.63 9.12
C CYS A 489 0.47 7.61 10.19
N ASN A 490 -0.78 7.67 10.64
CA ASN A 490 -1.31 6.74 11.64
C ASN A 490 -1.27 5.28 11.14
N LYS A 491 -1.53 5.05 9.85
CA LYS A 491 -1.57 3.72 9.23
C LYS A 491 -0.19 3.14 8.90
N TRP A 492 0.78 3.98 8.51
CA TRP A 492 2.06 3.54 7.94
C TRP A 492 3.30 3.90 8.77
N GLN A 493 3.15 4.48 9.96
CA GLN A 493 4.28 4.79 10.84
C GLN A 493 5.24 3.61 11.05
N GLU A 494 6.53 3.92 11.07
CA GLU A 494 7.58 2.96 11.43
C GLU A 494 7.67 2.77 12.94
N LYS A 495 7.94 1.54 13.38
CA LYS A 495 8.19 1.22 14.78
C LYS A 495 9.66 1.47 15.09
N ILE A 496 9.96 2.55 15.82
CA ILE A 496 11.35 3.03 16.01
C ILE A 496 12.27 2.00 16.68
N SER A 497 11.73 1.10 17.51
CA SER A 497 12.49 0.03 18.16
C SER A 497 13.22 -0.89 17.17
N ASN A 498 12.64 -1.11 15.98
CA ASN A 498 13.18 -1.98 14.94
C ASN A 498 14.49 -1.43 14.33
N TYR A 499 14.75 -0.14 14.52
CA TYR A 499 15.92 0.55 14.01
C TYR A 499 17.04 0.68 15.04
N THR A 500 16.86 0.15 16.26
CA THR A 500 17.84 0.31 17.35
C THR A 500 19.19 -0.36 17.03
N CYS A 501 20.24 0.15 17.67
CA CYS A 501 21.61 -0.18 17.35
C CYS A 501 21.98 -1.65 17.62
N LEU A 502 22.53 -2.29 16.58
CA LEU A 502 22.98 -3.67 16.61
C LEU A 502 24.04 -3.97 17.70
N CYS A 503 24.71 -2.96 18.28
CA CYS A 503 25.60 -3.16 19.44
C CYS A 503 24.93 -3.86 20.63
N LYS A 504 23.60 -3.76 20.76
CA LYS A 504 22.85 -4.44 21.82
C LYS A 504 23.05 -5.96 21.78
N GLY A 505 23.08 -6.55 20.58
CA GLY A 505 23.26 -8.00 20.37
C GLY A 505 24.72 -8.49 20.43
N VAL A 506 25.72 -7.60 20.41
CA VAL A 506 27.14 -7.99 20.40
C VAL A 506 27.63 -8.21 21.84
N ARG A 507 28.22 -9.37 22.14
CA ARG A 507 28.72 -9.69 23.49
C ARG A 507 30.04 -8.98 23.84
N SER A 508 30.92 -8.78 22.87
CA SER A 508 32.25 -8.16 23.05
C SER A 508 32.24 -6.63 23.20
N ILE A 509 31.06 -5.99 23.21
CA ILE A 509 30.92 -4.55 23.48
C ILE A 509 30.41 -4.40 24.90
N GLU A 510 31.29 -4.00 25.82
CA GLU A 510 30.92 -3.73 27.22
C GLU A 510 30.08 -2.46 27.32
N ASN A 511 30.64 -1.33 26.88
CA ASN A 511 29.98 -0.03 26.90
C ASN A 511 29.07 0.12 25.66
N LYS A 512 27.87 -0.46 25.70
CA LYS A 512 26.85 -0.36 24.63
C LYS A 512 26.21 1.04 24.59
N CYS A 513 25.58 1.41 23.47
CA CYS A 513 24.76 2.64 23.42
C CYS A 513 23.30 2.34 23.79
N SER A 514 22.55 3.38 24.17
CA SER A 514 21.13 3.28 24.57
C SER A 514 20.20 2.76 23.47
N GLY A 515 20.65 2.81 22.21
CA GLY A 515 19.93 2.34 21.03
C GLY A 515 20.17 3.21 19.81
N PHE A 516 20.58 4.47 19.97
CA PHE A 516 20.80 5.41 18.87
C PHE A 516 22.08 6.22 19.11
N GLY A 517 23.20 5.49 19.20
CA GLY A 517 24.53 6.08 19.34
C GLY A 517 24.78 6.83 20.65
N LYS A 518 25.93 7.51 20.72
CA LYS A 518 26.41 8.32 21.86
C LYS A 518 26.74 9.77 21.47
N GLY A 519 26.51 10.18 20.22
CA GLY A 519 26.79 11.55 19.78
C GLY A 519 28.27 11.85 19.57
N ARG A 520 29.12 10.81 19.37
CA ARG A 520 30.57 10.99 19.25
C ARG A 520 30.99 11.62 17.92
N TYR A 521 32.12 12.34 17.95
CA TYR A 521 32.81 12.90 16.78
C TYR A 521 32.01 13.97 16.00
N LYS A 522 31.19 14.78 16.69
CA LYS A 522 30.45 15.90 16.10
C LYS A 522 31.43 16.94 15.55
N GLY A 523 31.30 17.29 14.26
CA GLY A 523 32.20 18.24 13.58
C GLY A 523 33.54 17.65 13.12
N GLU A 524 33.83 16.38 13.37
CA GLU A 524 35.04 15.71 12.89
C GLU A 524 34.80 15.01 11.55
N TYR A 525 35.74 15.15 10.62
CA TYR A 525 35.65 14.56 9.28
C TYR A 525 36.88 13.71 8.97
N SER A 526 36.69 12.63 8.22
CA SER A 526 37.78 11.80 7.67
C SER A 526 38.40 12.38 6.39
N SER A 527 37.99 13.59 5.98
CA SER A 527 38.47 14.28 4.79
C SER A 527 38.40 15.79 4.96
N SER A 528 39.38 16.51 4.42
CA SER A 528 39.42 17.99 4.37
C SER A 528 38.23 18.62 3.65
N ARG A 529 37.52 17.88 2.78
CA ARG A 529 36.35 18.37 2.04
C ARG A 529 35.11 18.67 2.90
N LYS A 530 35.07 18.25 4.17
CA LYS A 530 34.01 18.53 5.16
C LYS A 530 32.55 18.30 4.69
N ILE A 531 32.32 17.32 3.80
CA ILE A 531 30.98 16.89 3.37
C ILE A 531 30.48 15.71 4.21
N GLU A 532 29.15 15.59 4.37
CA GLU A 532 28.49 14.62 5.26
C GLU A 532 28.97 13.16 5.06
N ARG A 533 29.28 12.77 3.82
CA ARG A 533 29.73 11.40 3.50
C ARG A 533 31.06 11.01 4.16
N TYR A 534 31.84 12.00 4.62
CA TYR A 534 33.08 11.86 5.40
C TYR A 534 32.92 12.35 6.86
N HIS A 535 31.74 12.77 7.28
CA HIS A 535 31.47 13.20 8.64
C HIS A 535 31.48 11.96 9.55
N LYS A 536 32.35 11.98 10.56
CA LYS A 536 32.49 10.91 11.55
C LYS A 536 31.35 10.91 12.57
N TYR A 537 30.49 11.94 12.54
CA TYR A 537 29.50 12.18 13.56
C TYR A 537 28.44 11.08 13.66
N GLU A 538 28.27 10.60 14.88
CA GLU A 538 27.26 9.62 15.27
C GLU A 538 25.94 10.32 15.62
N ARG A 539 25.11 10.63 14.61
CA ARG A 539 23.85 11.38 14.76
C ARG A 539 22.84 10.61 15.63
N PRO A 540 22.46 11.08 16.82
CA PRO A 540 21.68 10.26 17.75
C PRO A 540 20.19 10.15 17.41
N GLY A 541 19.80 9.20 16.57
CA GLY A 541 18.41 8.86 16.25
C GLY A 541 18.31 8.26 14.85
N MET A 542 17.09 8.04 14.35
CA MET A 542 16.86 7.79 12.91
C MET A 542 16.31 9.06 12.25
N HIS A 543 16.81 9.38 11.06
CA HIS A 543 16.32 10.54 10.29
C HIS A 543 14.86 10.34 9.87
N ARG A 544 13.98 11.32 10.16
CA ARG A 544 12.53 11.18 9.92
C ARG A 544 12.17 10.98 8.45
N SER A 545 12.85 11.63 7.50
CA SER A 545 12.58 11.42 6.07
C SER A 545 12.92 9.98 5.64
N LEU A 546 13.93 9.35 6.24
CA LEU A 546 14.26 7.94 5.98
C LEU A 546 13.16 6.99 6.46
N LEU A 547 12.59 7.25 7.64
CA LEU A 547 11.46 6.49 8.17
C LEU A 547 10.24 6.62 7.24
N TRP A 548 9.85 7.84 6.87
CA TRP A 548 8.72 8.07 5.97
C TRP A 548 8.94 7.61 4.52
N GLY A 549 10.20 7.58 4.06
CA GLY A 549 10.60 6.88 2.84
C GLY A 549 10.30 5.37 2.92
N THR A 550 10.64 4.75 4.06
CA THR A 550 10.33 3.33 4.33
C THR A 550 8.82 3.08 4.42
N SER A 551 8.07 3.96 5.10
CA SER A 551 6.60 3.90 5.18
C SER A 551 5.94 3.95 3.80
N ALA A 552 6.36 4.87 2.93
CA ALA A 552 5.85 4.96 1.56
C ALA A 552 6.18 3.69 0.75
N LEU A 553 7.40 3.17 0.87
CA LEU A 553 7.80 1.91 0.24
C LEU A 553 6.90 0.74 0.69
N ARG A 554 6.63 0.60 1.99
CA ARG A 554 5.69 -0.39 2.54
C ARG A 554 4.27 -0.21 1.98
N PHE A 555 3.79 1.03 1.87
CA PHE A 555 2.51 1.34 1.24
C PHE A 555 2.45 0.91 -0.23
N TYR A 556 3.46 1.20 -1.05
CA TYR A 556 3.46 0.78 -2.46
C TYR A 556 3.60 -0.74 -2.62
N LEU A 557 4.39 -1.39 -1.78
CA LEU A 557 4.48 -2.85 -1.74
C LEU A 557 3.14 -3.48 -1.33
N SER A 558 2.34 -2.82 -0.48
CA SER A 558 0.99 -3.30 -0.11
C SER A 558 -0.05 -3.22 -1.23
N LYS A 559 0.28 -2.68 -2.41
CA LYS A 559 -0.61 -2.60 -3.57
C LYS A 559 -0.45 -3.76 -4.55
N GLN A 560 0.34 -4.78 -4.19
CA GLN A 560 0.61 -5.96 -5.01
C GLN A 560 1.14 -7.12 -4.16
N ASP A 561 1.20 -8.31 -4.76
CA ASP A 561 1.51 -9.56 -4.03
C ASP A 561 2.80 -10.25 -4.45
N VAL A 562 3.47 -9.75 -5.49
CA VAL A 562 4.73 -10.31 -5.98
C VAL A 562 5.88 -10.02 -5.01
N TYR A 563 6.03 -8.80 -4.54
CA TYR A 563 7.10 -8.40 -3.61
C TYR A 563 6.53 -8.10 -2.24
N LYS A 564 7.13 -8.64 -1.17
CA LYS A 564 6.77 -8.23 0.20
C LYS A 564 7.98 -7.64 0.92
N TYR A 565 7.70 -6.57 1.65
CA TYR A 565 8.59 -6.07 2.70
C TYR A 565 8.62 -7.13 3.81
N LEU A 566 9.81 -7.51 4.29
CA LEU A 566 9.95 -8.45 5.40
C LEU A 566 10.35 -7.75 6.70
N TRP A 567 11.62 -7.35 6.83
CA TRP A 567 12.16 -6.68 8.02
C TRP A 567 13.34 -5.76 7.68
N GLN A 568 13.70 -4.88 8.61
CA GLN A 568 14.96 -4.15 8.59
C GLN A 568 16.11 -5.10 8.98
N THR A 569 17.04 -5.41 8.07
CA THR A 569 18.26 -6.18 8.39
C THR A 569 19.22 -5.37 9.26
N ALA A 570 19.23 -4.04 9.09
CA ALA A 570 19.91 -3.12 9.99
C ALA A 570 19.31 -1.71 9.92
N GLY A 571 19.03 -1.12 11.09
CA GLY A 571 18.84 0.32 11.24
C GLY A 571 20.14 0.98 11.66
N TYR A 572 20.32 1.20 12.96
CA TYR A 572 21.46 1.94 13.52
C TYR A 572 22.71 1.09 13.75
N ARG A 573 23.90 1.68 13.57
CA ARG A 573 25.22 1.10 13.93
C ARG A 573 26.10 2.17 14.56
N CYS A 574 26.35 2.08 15.86
CA CYS A 574 27.25 2.99 16.58
C CYS A 574 28.73 2.75 16.25
N TRP A 575 29.61 3.66 16.64
CA TRP A 575 31.06 3.47 16.50
C TRP A 575 31.58 2.22 17.21
N ASP A 576 31.00 1.84 18.35
CA ASP A 576 31.41 0.64 19.08
C ASP A 576 31.06 -0.65 18.29
N HIS A 577 29.89 -0.68 17.63
CA HIS A 577 29.51 -1.78 16.71
C HIS A 577 30.38 -1.82 15.45
N ASN A 578 30.71 -0.65 14.89
CA ASN A 578 31.60 -0.55 13.75
C ASN A 578 33.06 -0.94 14.07
N ARG A 579 33.48 -0.86 15.34
CA ARG A 579 34.77 -1.41 15.78
C ARG A 579 34.72 -2.93 15.98
N SER A 580 33.64 -3.47 16.55
CA SER A 580 33.49 -4.92 16.74
C SER A 580 33.39 -5.70 15.42
N VAL A 581 32.93 -5.05 14.35
CA VAL A 581 32.95 -5.59 12.98
C VAL A 581 33.56 -4.50 12.09
N PRO A 582 34.90 -4.51 11.86
CA PRO A 582 35.69 -3.37 11.39
C PRO A 582 35.16 -2.64 10.16
N ARG A 583 34.35 -1.61 10.38
CA ARG A 583 33.70 -0.77 9.36
C ARG A 583 34.05 0.69 9.60
N GLN A 584 34.40 1.41 8.53
CA GLN A 584 34.70 2.84 8.59
C GLN A 584 33.55 3.75 8.14
N THR A 585 32.43 3.19 7.65
CA THR A 585 31.27 3.94 7.14
C THR A 585 30.34 4.45 8.25
N THR A 586 29.82 5.68 8.10
CA THR A 586 28.86 6.31 9.02
C THR A 586 27.43 6.38 8.48
N ASN A 587 27.10 5.69 7.38
CA ASN A 587 25.74 5.69 6.81
C ASN A 587 24.68 5.20 7.82
N HIS A 588 24.92 4.07 8.50
CA HIS A 588 24.02 3.57 9.55
C HIS A 588 24.10 4.33 10.89
N MET A 589 24.77 5.47 10.98
CA MET A 589 24.67 6.36 12.15
C MET A 589 23.46 7.28 11.98
N GLY A 590 22.28 6.67 11.89
CA GLY A 590 20.98 7.33 11.80
C GLY A 590 20.47 7.69 10.41
N LYS A 591 21.32 7.57 9.37
CA LYS A 591 21.02 8.04 8.00
C LYS A 591 20.67 6.94 7.01
N ALA A 592 20.71 5.66 7.41
CA ALA A 592 20.49 4.53 6.52
C ALA A 592 19.74 3.35 7.16
N VAL A 593 19.09 2.55 6.32
CA VAL A 593 18.43 1.28 6.66
C VAL A 593 18.69 0.23 5.58
N ASP A 594 19.01 -0.99 5.99
CA ASP A 594 19.06 -2.17 5.12
C ASP A 594 17.72 -2.91 5.21
N ILE A 595 17.04 -3.13 4.07
CA ILE A 595 15.69 -3.71 4.03
C ILE A 595 15.70 -5.07 3.32
N GLN A 596 15.10 -6.07 3.97
CA GLN A 596 14.93 -7.43 3.47
C GLN A 596 13.59 -7.61 2.74
N PHE A 597 13.61 -8.40 1.66
CA PHE A 597 12.44 -8.64 0.80
C PHE A 597 12.23 -10.12 0.49
N SER A 598 11.01 -10.47 0.09
CA SER A 598 10.67 -11.70 -0.63
C SER A 598 10.07 -11.42 -2.01
N LYS A 599 10.15 -12.41 -2.90
CA LYS A 599 9.40 -12.49 -4.16
C LYS A 599 8.56 -13.76 -4.17
N ASN A 600 7.25 -13.64 -4.36
CA ASN A 600 6.27 -14.74 -4.34
C ASN A 600 6.45 -15.66 -3.11
N GLY A 601 6.50 -15.07 -1.92
CA GLY A 601 6.75 -15.77 -0.65
C GLY A 601 8.20 -16.20 -0.40
N THR A 602 9.05 -16.31 -1.43
CA THR A 602 10.45 -16.73 -1.28
C THR A 602 11.35 -15.56 -0.86
N THR A 603 11.99 -15.65 0.30
CA THR A 603 12.95 -14.65 0.81
C THR A 603 14.17 -14.51 -0.12
N ILE A 604 14.58 -13.27 -0.39
CA ILE A 604 15.75 -12.95 -1.24
C ILE A 604 17.01 -12.94 -0.37
N GLU A 605 17.50 -14.11 0.02
CA GLU A 605 18.58 -14.26 1.01
C GLU A 605 19.92 -14.76 0.42
N GLY A 606 20.99 -14.52 1.18
CA GLY A 606 22.34 -14.97 0.86
C GLY A 606 23.03 -14.20 -0.29
N ARG A 607 24.33 -14.44 -0.43
CA ARG A 607 25.17 -13.85 -1.49
C ARG A 607 25.00 -14.64 -2.80
N ARG A 608 23.83 -14.52 -3.46
CA ARG A 608 23.47 -15.29 -4.66
C ARG A 608 23.33 -14.39 -5.90
N GLN A 609 23.98 -14.74 -7.01
CA GLN A 609 23.88 -13.99 -8.28
C GLN A 609 22.43 -13.89 -8.80
N SER A 610 21.60 -14.92 -8.52
CA SER A 610 20.17 -14.95 -8.83
C SER A 610 19.33 -13.87 -8.15
N ASN A 611 19.82 -13.28 -7.05
CA ASN A 611 19.11 -12.24 -6.32
C ASN A 611 19.20 -10.88 -7.04
N LEU A 612 20.31 -10.60 -7.74
CA LEU A 612 20.58 -9.26 -8.29
C LEU A 612 19.50 -8.77 -9.26
N PRO A 613 19.01 -9.57 -10.24
CA PRO A 613 17.94 -9.12 -11.13
C PRO A 613 16.65 -8.77 -10.37
N ILE A 614 16.38 -9.49 -9.27
CA ILE A 614 15.20 -9.24 -8.43
C ILE A 614 15.35 -7.95 -7.63
N LEU A 615 16.52 -7.71 -7.03
CA LEU A 615 16.80 -6.48 -6.29
C LEU A 615 16.78 -5.25 -7.22
N HIS A 616 17.31 -5.37 -8.44
CA HIS A 616 17.17 -4.35 -9.48
C HIS A 616 15.69 -4.11 -9.86
N GLU A 617 14.90 -5.18 -10.02
CA GLU A 617 13.47 -5.08 -10.32
C GLU A 617 12.68 -4.39 -9.19
N ILE A 618 13.04 -4.62 -7.92
CA ILE A 618 12.48 -3.91 -6.76
C ILE A 618 12.91 -2.43 -6.76
N TYR A 619 14.20 -2.15 -7.04
CA TYR A 619 14.69 -0.78 -7.15
C TYR A 619 13.94 0.00 -8.24
N ASP A 620 13.87 -0.53 -9.46
CA ASP A 620 13.22 0.14 -10.60
C ASP A 620 11.72 0.34 -10.36
N LYS A 621 11.01 -0.69 -9.86
CA LYS A 621 9.54 -0.62 -9.64
C LYS A 621 9.11 0.24 -8.47
N PHE A 622 9.93 0.37 -7.43
CA PHE A 622 9.53 1.03 -6.19
C PHE A 622 10.43 2.20 -5.78
N TYR A 623 11.73 1.97 -5.62
CA TYR A 623 12.66 2.99 -5.12
C TYR A 623 12.87 4.13 -6.13
N SER A 624 13.24 3.80 -7.37
CA SER A 624 13.45 4.82 -8.42
C SER A 624 12.12 5.44 -8.86
N LYS A 625 11.06 4.63 -8.99
CA LYS A 625 9.75 5.08 -9.47
C LYS A 625 9.03 5.98 -8.48
N TYR A 626 8.98 5.60 -7.21
CA TYR A 626 8.14 6.28 -6.21
C TYR A 626 8.94 7.17 -5.27
N LEU A 627 10.12 6.77 -4.79
CA LEU A 627 10.94 7.57 -3.88
C LEU A 627 11.91 8.51 -4.63
N GLN A 628 11.96 8.44 -5.97
CA GLN A 628 13.00 9.06 -6.82
C GLN A 628 14.44 8.78 -6.33
N ALA A 629 14.65 7.64 -5.67
CA ALA A 629 15.95 7.28 -5.11
C ALA A 629 16.98 7.08 -6.23
N LYS A 630 18.23 7.52 -6.00
CA LYS A 630 19.34 7.40 -6.94
C LYS A 630 20.12 6.11 -6.72
N TYR A 631 20.57 5.52 -7.82
CA TYR A 631 21.51 4.40 -7.79
C TYR A 631 22.94 4.89 -7.51
N GLN A 632 23.65 4.26 -6.58
CA GLN A 632 25.09 4.47 -6.31
C GLN A 632 25.50 5.92 -5.96
N TRP A 633 24.61 6.73 -5.38
CA TRP A 633 24.86 8.15 -5.04
C TRP A 633 25.24 9.06 -6.24
N VAL A 634 25.12 8.57 -7.49
CA VAL A 634 25.50 9.30 -8.70
C VAL A 634 24.48 10.42 -8.97
N GLY A 635 24.94 11.67 -9.06
CA GLY A 635 24.05 12.84 -9.14
C GLY A 635 23.16 13.00 -7.90
N GLY A 636 23.65 12.57 -6.74
CA GLY A 636 22.85 12.27 -5.55
C GLY A 636 22.36 13.45 -4.69
N GLN A 637 22.74 14.69 -4.96
CA GLN A 637 22.49 15.81 -4.04
C GLN A 637 21.00 15.94 -3.65
N ASN A 638 20.74 15.97 -2.35
CA ASN A 638 19.42 16.02 -1.73
C ASN A 638 18.47 14.87 -2.11
N ASN A 639 18.98 13.72 -2.55
CA ASN A 639 18.15 12.55 -2.89
C ASN A 639 18.32 11.39 -1.90
N PHE A 640 17.25 10.60 -1.75
CA PHE A 640 17.39 9.22 -1.31
C PHE A 640 18.36 8.50 -2.23
N SER A 641 19.20 7.64 -1.68
CA SER A 641 20.15 6.86 -2.46
C SER A 641 20.15 5.40 -2.01
N ILE A 642 20.50 4.49 -2.94
CA ILE A 642 20.77 3.10 -2.62
C ILE A 642 22.23 2.74 -2.90
N GLU A 643 22.77 1.83 -2.08
CA GLU A 643 24.07 1.21 -2.35
C GLU A 643 24.02 0.40 -3.66
N PRO A 644 25.17 0.21 -4.33
CA PRO A 644 25.28 -0.71 -5.46
C PRO A 644 24.72 -2.09 -5.13
N ILE A 645 23.99 -2.68 -6.09
CA ILE A 645 23.57 -4.08 -6.07
C ILE A 645 24.64 -4.91 -6.80
N GLY A 646 25.13 -5.99 -6.18
CA GLY A 646 26.17 -6.86 -6.75
C GLY A 646 26.77 -7.86 -5.76
N ILE A 647 27.61 -8.78 -6.26
CA ILE A 647 28.24 -9.86 -5.47
C ILE A 647 29.62 -9.47 -4.89
N GLY A 648 30.14 -8.28 -5.14
CA GLY A 648 31.38 -7.76 -4.55
C GLY A 648 31.26 -7.35 -3.08
N ASP A 649 32.40 -7.10 -2.43
CA ASP A 649 32.42 -6.57 -1.06
C ASP A 649 32.00 -5.08 -1.06
N GLY A 650 31.22 -4.68 -0.06
CA GLY A 650 30.59 -3.34 -0.04
C GLY A 650 29.43 -3.18 -1.03
N LEU A 651 28.94 -4.26 -1.64
CA LEU A 651 27.74 -4.26 -2.49
C LEU A 651 26.60 -5.05 -1.82
N THR A 652 25.37 -4.67 -2.14
CA THR A 652 24.14 -5.30 -1.63
C THR A 652 23.71 -6.47 -2.51
N ASN A 653 23.33 -7.61 -1.90
CA ASN A 653 23.09 -8.87 -2.63
C ASN A 653 21.88 -9.69 -2.15
N SER A 654 21.25 -9.27 -1.06
CA SER A 654 20.04 -9.91 -0.48
C SER A 654 19.07 -8.89 0.12
N TRP A 655 19.58 -7.75 0.57
CA TRP A 655 18.81 -6.57 0.98
C TRP A 655 18.97 -5.42 -0.02
N ILE A 656 18.20 -4.35 0.15
CA ILE A 656 18.49 -3.04 -0.46
C ILE A 656 18.81 -2.05 0.66
N HIS A 657 19.96 -1.39 0.56
CA HIS A 657 20.33 -0.25 1.40
C HIS A 657 19.55 0.99 0.94
N LEU A 658 18.97 1.75 1.86
CA LEU A 658 18.41 3.06 1.60
C LEU A 658 19.05 4.06 2.55
N ASP A 659 19.54 5.18 2.02
CA ASP A 659 20.09 6.26 2.83
C ASP A 659 19.68 7.66 2.36
N VAL A 660 19.92 8.64 3.25
CA VAL A 660 19.79 10.09 3.02
C VAL A 660 21.14 10.80 3.14
N ARG A 661 22.27 10.12 2.91
CA ARG A 661 23.61 10.64 3.22
C ARG A 661 24.07 11.79 2.33
N GLU A 662 23.45 11.92 1.16
CA GLU A 662 23.72 12.96 0.15
C GLU A 662 22.74 14.14 0.30
N PHE A 663 21.95 14.20 1.38
CA PHE A 663 21.28 15.43 1.81
C PHE A 663 22.31 16.45 2.28
N ASP A 664 22.10 17.73 1.95
CA ASP A 664 22.92 18.83 2.44
C ASP A 664 22.80 18.95 3.97
N ASN A 665 23.85 19.47 4.62
CA ASN A 665 23.96 19.47 6.09
C ASN A 665 22.76 20.13 6.82
N GLU A 666 22.11 21.13 6.21
CA GLU A 666 20.89 21.78 6.74
C GLU A 666 19.71 20.80 6.91
N TYR A 667 19.62 19.79 6.04
CA TYR A 667 18.58 18.76 6.06
C TYR A 667 18.93 17.57 6.95
N LEU A 668 20.10 17.63 7.60
CA LEU A 668 20.64 16.60 8.49
C LEU A 668 20.94 17.16 9.89
N ASP A 669 20.31 18.25 10.31
CA ASP A 669 20.41 18.69 11.71
C ASP A 669 19.78 17.65 12.67
N ASP A 670 20.26 17.62 13.91
CA ASP A 670 19.93 16.61 14.92
C ASP A 670 18.45 16.61 15.31
N GLU A 671 17.73 17.72 15.09
CA GLU A 671 16.28 17.81 15.32
C GLU A 671 15.48 16.80 14.49
N TYR A 672 15.97 16.45 13.30
CA TYR A 672 15.37 15.48 12.38
C TYR A 672 15.68 14.02 12.76
N PHE A 673 16.55 13.78 13.74
CA PHE A 673 16.90 12.44 14.22
C PHE A 673 16.12 12.12 15.50
N ILE A 674 15.29 11.08 15.43
CA ILE A 674 14.37 10.73 16.52
C ILE A 674 14.73 9.40 17.18
N LYS A 675 14.42 9.30 18.48
CA LYS A 675 14.77 8.15 19.35
C LYS A 675 13.55 7.45 19.96
N THR A 676 12.38 8.10 19.90
CA THR A 676 11.14 7.68 20.60
C THR A 676 9.99 7.61 19.61
N GLN A 677 8.95 6.82 19.90
CA GLN A 677 7.89 6.51 18.93
C GLN A 677 7.01 7.74 18.64
N GLU A 678 6.78 8.58 19.65
CA GLU A 678 5.90 9.74 19.60
C GLU A 678 6.43 10.79 18.60
N ARG A 679 7.76 10.91 18.51
CA ARG A 679 8.44 11.81 17.57
C ARG A 679 8.53 11.28 16.12
N VAL A 680 8.10 10.05 15.83
CA VAL A 680 7.97 9.55 14.44
C VAL A 680 6.92 10.38 13.70
N ILE A 681 5.69 10.35 14.21
CA ILE A 681 4.56 11.15 13.69
C ILE A 681 4.73 12.62 14.10
N ASN A 682 5.13 12.92 15.35
CA ASN A 682 5.23 14.28 15.88
C ASN A 682 3.86 15.01 15.92
N GLY A 683 2.82 14.31 16.39
CA GLY A 683 1.45 14.84 16.55
C GLY A 683 0.68 15.05 15.24
N SER A 684 -0.60 15.43 15.34
CA SER A 684 -1.47 15.70 14.16
C SER A 684 -1.00 16.92 13.37
N ILE A 685 -0.91 16.77 12.06
CA ILE A 685 -0.58 17.85 11.12
C ILE A 685 -1.72 18.85 10.98
N VAL A 686 -2.97 18.41 11.17
CA VAL A 686 -4.14 19.30 11.25
C VAL A 686 -4.06 20.17 12.50
N GLU A 687 -3.73 19.60 13.66
CA GLU A 687 -3.56 20.39 14.89
C GLU A 687 -2.34 21.33 14.83
N LEU A 688 -1.26 20.93 14.15
CA LEU A 688 -0.14 21.85 13.84
C LEU A 688 -0.61 23.03 12.98
N ALA A 689 -1.38 22.77 11.92
CA ALA A 689 -1.92 23.83 11.07
C ALA A 689 -2.84 24.79 11.84
N LYS A 690 -3.70 24.27 12.74
CA LYS A 690 -4.52 25.11 13.63
C LYS A 690 -3.68 25.99 14.55
N LYS A 691 -2.65 25.42 15.20
CA LYS A 691 -1.73 26.16 16.09
C LYS A 691 -0.97 27.29 15.36
N LEU A 692 -0.71 27.11 14.07
CA LEU A 692 -0.09 28.11 13.19
C LEU A 692 -1.10 29.11 12.61
N GLY A 693 -2.35 29.15 13.11
CA GLY A 693 -3.39 30.10 12.67
C GLY A 693 -4.07 29.74 11.34
N LEU A 694 -3.75 28.59 10.73
CA LEU A 694 -4.23 28.19 9.40
C LEU A 694 -5.61 27.50 9.45
N LEU A 695 -6.52 28.02 10.27
CA LEU A 695 -7.90 27.52 10.41
C LEU A 695 -8.63 27.50 9.05
N ASN A 696 -8.47 28.57 8.26
CA ASN A 696 -9.05 28.66 6.92
C ASN A 696 -8.52 27.58 5.99
N THR A 697 -7.23 27.22 6.05
CA THR A 697 -6.66 26.09 5.30
C THR A 697 -7.27 24.77 5.74
N CYS A 698 -7.45 24.55 7.05
CA CYS A 698 -8.03 23.33 7.62
C CYS A 698 -9.50 23.12 7.19
N MET A 699 -10.26 24.20 7.05
CA MET A 699 -11.67 24.20 6.61
C MET A 699 -11.83 24.19 5.07
N CYS A 700 -10.78 24.58 4.33
CA CYS A 700 -10.79 24.69 2.88
C CYS A 700 -10.72 23.30 2.20
N ASN A 701 -11.73 22.99 1.39
CA ASN A 701 -11.78 21.83 0.51
C ASN A 701 -11.73 22.32 -0.96
N SER A 702 -10.90 21.68 -1.79
CA SER A 702 -10.73 22.00 -3.22
C SER A 702 -11.75 21.24 -4.08
N THR A 703 -12.84 21.93 -4.49
CA THR A 703 -13.79 21.50 -5.54
C THR A 703 -14.58 22.71 -6.10
N GLY A 704 -14.16 23.31 -7.23
CA GLY A 704 -14.77 24.52 -7.88
C GLY A 704 -16.27 24.37 -8.22
N ASN A 705 -17.12 25.42 -8.34
CA ASN A 705 -16.97 26.78 -8.92
C ASN A 705 -17.81 27.90 -8.22
N ASN A 706 -17.73 29.15 -8.72
CA ASN A 706 -18.22 30.45 -8.16
C ASN A 706 -19.69 30.86 -8.46
N SER A 707 -20.29 31.68 -7.58
CA SER A 707 -20.90 33.03 -7.86
C SER A 707 -21.56 33.67 -6.60
N ASP A 708 -22.13 34.87 -6.72
CA ASP A 708 -22.21 35.93 -5.69
C ASP A 708 -23.38 35.97 -4.67
N LYS A 709 -23.09 36.71 -3.57
CA LYS A 709 -23.96 37.53 -2.68
C LYS A 709 -24.82 36.92 -1.54
N LYS A 710 -24.78 37.68 -0.43
CA LYS A 710 -25.65 37.79 0.77
C LYS A 710 -25.85 36.58 1.71
N ALA A 711 -25.15 36.68 2.83
CA ALA A 711 -25.64 36.58 4.22
C ALA A 711 -26.47 35.36 4.70
N ALA A 712 -25.80 34.58 5.54
CA ALA A 712 -26.30 33.89 6.74
C ALA A 712 -27.11 32.58 6.61
N VAL A 713 -26.95 31.78 7.68
CA VAL A 713 -27.72 30.59 8.10
C VAL A 713 -27.30 29.23 7.50
N ASN A 714 -26.93 28.34 8.42
CA ASN A 714 -26.82 26.87 8.41
C ASN A 714 -25.62 26.15 7.76
N ALA A 715 -25.30 25.02 8.39
CA ALA A 715 -24.08 24.23 8.26
C ALA A 715 -24.38 22.74 8.13
N THR A 716 -23.31 21.94 7.93
CA THR A 716 -23.25 20.45 7.98
C THR A 716 -23.97 19.69 6.85
N LYS A 717 -23.32 18.62 6.37
CA LYS A 717 -23.88 17.69 5.37
C LYS A 717 -23.27 16.29 5.51
N GLY A 718 -24.11 15.29 5.32
CA GLY A 718 -24.01 13.99 5.98
C GLY A 718 -25.01 13.95 7.14
N GLY A 719 -26.30 14.10 6.79
CA GLY A 719 -27.41 14.49 7.69
C GLY A 719 -27.58 13.61 8.92
N ARG A 720 -28.36 14.12 9.89
CA ARG A 720 -28.71 13.39 11.11
C ARG A 720 -29.31 12.01 10.78
N ILE A 721 -28.82 10.94 11.42
CA ILE A 721 -29.27 9.56 11.21
C ILE A 721 -29.86 8.94 12.48
N ASP A 722 -30.61 7.85 12.32
CA ASP A 722 -31.17 7.07 13.44
C ASP A 722 -30.09 6.74 14.49
N PRO A 723 -30.25 7.17 15.76
CA PRO A 723 -29.28 6.92 16.83
C PRO A 723 -29.00 5.45 17.08
N LYS A 724 -29.89 4.52 16.73
CA LYS A 724 -29.65 3.07 16.81
C LYS A 724 -28.50 2.60 15.90
N LYS A 725 -28.09 3.43 14.93
CA LYS A 725 -26.92 3.22 14.06
C LYS A 725 -25.65 3.91 14.56
N LEU A 726 -25.75 4.75 15.60
CA LEU A 726 -24.65 5.48 16.21
C LEU A 726 -24.11 4.73 17.43
N LYS A 727 -22.82 4.90 17.69
CA LYS A 727 -22.09 4.42 18.89
C LYS A 727 -21.14 5.50 19.35
N ALA A 728 -20.72 5.47 20.62
CA ALA A 728 -19.82 6.44 21.19
C ALA A 728 -18.48 6.44 20.43
N SER A 729 -18.14 7.55 19.79
CA SER A 729 -16.88 7.64 19.03
C SER A 729 -15.65 7.63 19.94
N ASN A 730 -14.48 7.30 19.38
CA ASN A 730 -13.23 7.39 20.15
C ASN A 730 -12.99 8.82 20.69
N LYS A 731 -13.52 9.87 20.05
CA LYS A 731 -13.40 11.24 20.56
C LYS A 731 -14.18 11.45 21.85
N ILE A 732 -15.40 10.95 21.96
CA ILE A 732 -16.17 11.08 23.20
C ILE A 732 -15.60 10.21 24.31
N LYS A 733 -15.06 9.03 23.98
CA LYS A 733 -14.35 8.18 24.94
C LYS A 733 -13.16 8.91 25.57
N GLU A 734 -12.30 9.56 24.77
CA GLU A 734 -11.21 10.39 25.31
C GLU A 734 -11.73 11.61 26.09
N PHE A 735 -12.77 12.28 25.60
CA PHE A 735 -13.37 13.43 26.28
C PHE A 735 -13.88 13.08 27.68
N ILE A 736 -14.68 12.02 27.82
CA ILE A 736 -15.22 11.58 29.11
C ILE A 736 -14.06 11.18 30.04
N LYS A 737 -13.08 10.39 29.57
CA LYS A 737 -11.90 10.02 30.39
C LYS A 737 -11.10 11.23 30.88
N GLY A 738 -11.08 12.33 30.13
CA GLY A 738 -10.50 13.60 30.55
C GLY A 738 -11.28 14.34 31.64
N TRP A 739 -12.56 14.03 31.83
CA TRP A 739 -13.42 14.59 32.89
C TRP A 739 -13.50 13.71 34.15
N GLU A 740 -13.40 12.39 34.02
CA GLU A 740 -13.51 11.47 35.16
C GLU A 740 -12.18 11.26 35.90
N ASP A 741 -11.05 11.50 35.23
CA ASP A 741 -9.68 11.13 35.65
C ASP A 741 -9.49 9.62 35.93
N PHE A 742 -8.23 9.17 35.98
CA PHE A 742 -7.91 7.78 36.35
C PHE A 742 -7.62 7.68 37.85
N LYS A 743 -8.48 6.97 38.59
CA LYS A 743 -8.25 6.61 40.00
C LYS A 743 -7.87 5.12 40.09
N PRO A 744 -6.60 4.76 40.36
CA PRO A 744 -6.18 3.36 40.44
C PRO A 744 -6.73 2.60 41.65
N HIS A 745 -7.24 3.28 42.69
CA HIS A 745 -7.75 2.68 43.92
C HIS A 745 -9.20 3.09 44.16
N LEU A 746 -9.89 2.33 45.01
CA LEU A 746 -11.25 2.61 45.46
C LEU A 746 -11.35 3.99 46.13
N TYR A 747 -12.41 4.73 45.81
CA TYR A 747 -12.75 6.02 46.41
C TYR A 747 -14.26 6.19 46.51
N ASN A 748 -14.73 7.00 47.45
CA ASN A 748 -16.14 7.40 47.51
C ASN A 748 -16.37 8.57 46.56
N ASP A 749 -17.45 8.52 45.78
CA ASP A 749 -17.83 9.62 44.90
C ASP A 749 -18.43 10.82 45.65
N ASP A 750 -18.56 11.94 44.92
CA ASP A 750 -19.16 13.19 45.42
C ASP A 750 -20.70 13.15 45.48
N SER A 751 -21.31 11.96 45.33
CA SER A 751 -22.76 11.83 45.54
C SER A 751 -23.10 11.97 47.03
N LYS A 752 -24.34 12.37 47.34
CA LYS A 752 -24.83 12.48 48.73
C LYS A 752 -24.67 11.17 49.52
N ASP A 753 -24.72 10.06 48.82
CA ASP A 753 -24.69 8.71 49.36
C ASP A 753 -23.29 8.04 49.18
N HIS A 754 -22.28 8.84 48.81
CA HIS A 754 -20.84 8.54 48.80
C HIS A 754 -20.50 7.14 48.27
N HIS A 755 -20.85 6.86 47.01
CA HIS A 755 -20.79 5.51 46.47
C HIS A 755 -19.36 5.06 46.11
N CYS A 756 -19.04 3.80 46.42
CA CYS A 756 -17.72 3.23 46.18
C CYS A 756 -17.43 3.04 44.69
N THR A 757 -16.34 3.66 44.22
CA THR A 757 -16.03 3.89 42.80
C THR A 757 -14.54 3.65 42.53
N ILE A 758 -14.17 3.28 41.29
CA ILE A 758 -12.77 3.05 40.87
C ILE A 758 -12.54 3.39 39.38
N GLY A 759 -11.29 3.56 38.95
CA GLY A 759 -10.93 3.73 37.54
C GLY A 759 -11.39 5.07 36.98
N TYR A 760 -12.06 5.03 35.82
CA TYR A 760 -12.73 6.17 35.19
C TYR A 760 -14.21 6.24 35.64
N GLY A 761 -14.43 6.48 36.93
CA GLY A 761 -15.76 6.62 37.53
C GLY A 761 -16.61 5.33 37.58
N HIS A 762 -16.00 4.14 37.52
CA HIS A 762 -16.73 2.87 37.57
C HIS A 762 -17.28 2.60 38.97
N LEU A 763 -18.60 2.63 39.11
CA LEU A 763 -19.33 2.31 40.34
C LEU A 763 -19.16 0.82 40.69
N VAL A 764 -18.58 0.53 41.85
CA VAL A 764 -18.36 -0.84 42.36
C VAL A 764 -19.59 -1.32 43.14
N HIS A 765 -20.11 -0.50 44.06
CA HIS A 765 -21.38 -0.72 44.73
C HIS A 765 -21.95 0.59 45.27
N LEU A 766 -23.24 0.56 45.66
CA LEU A 766 -23.89 1.69 46.34
C LEU A 766 -23.40 1.81 47.79
N GLY A 767 -23.27 3.05 48.25
CA GLY A 767 -22.76 3.39 49.59
C GLY A 767 -21.22 3.41 49.70
N PRO A 768 -20.68 3.91 50.82
CA PRO A 768 -19.24 4.07 51.04
C PRO A 768 -18.46 2.76 50.93
N CYS A 769 -17.25 2.84 50.39
CA CYS A 769 -16.27 1.76 50.45
C CYS A 769 -16.08 1.33 51.91
N ASN A 770 -16.22 0.03 52.15
CA ASN A 770 -16.37 -0.56 53.48
C ASN A 770 -15.61 -1.89 53.65
N GLY A 771 -14.85 -2.33 52.64
CA GLY A 771 -14.06 -3.56 52.67
C GLY A 771 -14.79 -4.80 52.13
N SER A 772 -16.07 -4.71 51.77
CA SER A 772 -16.87 -5.78 51.14
C SER A 772 -16.73 -5.86 49.61
N GLU A 773 -15.91 -5.00 49.01
CA GLU A 773 -15.76 -4.90 47.56
C GLU A 773 -15.18 -6.20 46.96
N PRO A 774 -15.44 -6.49 45.67
CA PRO A 774 -14.79 -7.60 44.97
C PRO A 774 -13.27 -7.58 45.11
N GLN A 775 -12.68 -8.76 45.31
CA GLN A 775 -11.24 -8.92 45.54
C GLN A 775 -10.36 -8.34 44.41
N GLU A 776 -10.90 -8.24 43.18
CA GLU A 776 -10.22 -7.61 42.05
C GLU A 776 -9.96 -6.10 42.21
N PHE A 777 -10.70 -5.40 43.07
CA PHE A 777 -10.57 -3.95 43.26
C PHE A 777 -9.79 -3.54 44.52
N LYS A 778 -9.66 -4.43 45.52
CA LYS A 778 -9.06 -4.11 46.82
C LYS A 778 -7.59 -3.69 46.73
N ASN A 779 -6.85 -4.25 45.78
CA ASN A 779 -5.44 -3.93 45.54
C ASN A 779 -5.24 -2.84 44.47
N GLY A 780 -6.33 -2.17 44.06
CA GLY A 780 -6.34 -1.26 42.92
C GLY A 780 -6.29 -1.97 41.56
N ILE A 781 -6.46 -1.19 40.49
CA ILE A 781 -6.51 -1.66 39.11
C ILE A 781 -5.49 -0.94 38.23
N THR A 782 -5.07 -1.61 37.15
CA THR A 782 -4.23 -0.99 36.12
C THR A 782 -5.04 -0.02 35.27
N LYS A 783 -4.35 0.83 34.51
CA LYS A 783 -5.00 1.75 33.57
C LYS A 783 -5.72 1.00 32.46
N GLU A 784 -5.16 -0.12 32.03
CA GLU A 784 -5.72 -1.05 31.05
C GLU A 784 -7.04 -1.64 31.57
N ARG A 785 -7.07 -2.14 32.81
CA ARG A 785 -8.30 -2.64 33.45
C ARG A 785 -9.34 -1.53 33.63
N ALA A 786 -8.92 -0.30 33.95
CA ALA A 786 -9.85 0.83 34.01
C ALA A 786 -10.43 1.22 32.63
N LEU A 787 -9.69 1.01 31.54
CA LEU A 787 -10.21 1.17 30.17
C LEU A 787 -11.23 0.09 29.82
N GLU A 788 -10.99 -1.17 30.20
CA GLU A 788 -11.98 -2.25 30.04
C GLU A 788 -13.29 -1.95 30.78
N LEU A 789 -13.21 -1.56 32.05
CA LEU A 789 -14.37 -1.19 32.87
C LEU A 789 -15.13 0.02 32.30
N PHE A 790 -14.40 0.98 31.72
CA PHE A 790 -14.98 2.14 31.05
C PHE A 790 -15.71 1.74 29.75
N ASP A 791 -15.09 0.91 28.91
CA ASP A 791 -15.68 0.44 27.65
C ASP A 791 -16.88 -0.49 27.86
N LEU A 792 -16.92 -1.24 28.97
CA LEU A 792 -18.11 -1.96 29.40
C LEU A 792 -19.24 -1.00 29.84
N ARG A 793 -18.90 0.03 30.63
CA ARG A 793 -19.88 0.99 31.19
C ARG A 793 -20.50 1.88 30.11
N ILE A 794 -19.74 2.35 29.13
CA ILE A 794 -20.23 3.34 28.14
C ILE A 794 -21.38 2.80 27.28
N VAL A 795 -21.46 1.49 27.05
CA VAL A 795 -22.52 0.82 26.28
C VAL A 795 -23.92 1.01 26.90
N ALA A 796 -24.02 1.14 28.23
CA ALA A 796 -25.30 1.43 28.88
C ALA A 796 -25.83 2.82 28.50
N PHE A 797 -24.93 3.82 28.43
CA PHE A 797 -25.28 5.18 28.05
C PHE A 797 -25.52 5.34 26.54
N GLU A 798 -24.82 4.58 25.68
CA GLU A 798 -25.18 4.46 24.26
C GLU A 798 -26.63 4.01 24.10
N LYS A 799 -27.00 2.90 24.78
CA LYS A 799 -28.37 2.36 24.77
C LYS A 799 -29.39 3.34 25.34
N ALA A 800 -29.03 4.10 26.37
CA ALA A 800 -29.91 5.12 26.94
C ALA A 800 -30.24 6.24 25.93
N VAL A 801 -29.24 6.78 25.20
CA VAL A 801 -29.50 7.75 24.13
C VAL A 801 -30.34 7.14 23.01
N GLN A 802 -30.02 5.90 22.58
CA GLN A 802 -30.77 5.17 21.55
C GLN A 802 -32.23 4.87 21.91
N ARG A 803 -32.52 4.73 23.21
CA ARG A 803 -33.86 4.48 23.78
C ARG A 803 -34.65 5.78 23.94
N ASP A 804 -34.04 6.80 24.55
CA ASP A 804 -34.74 8.00 25.03
C ASP A 804 -34.80 9.11 23.97
N VAL A 805 -33.91 9.08 22.98
CA VAL A 805 -33.82 10.08 21.90
C VAL A 805 -34.03 9.39 20.54
N PRO A 806 -35.28 9.02 20.17
CA PRO A 806 -35.59 8.33 18.92
C PRO A 806 -35.59 9.25 17.67
N VAL A 807 -35.16 10.51 17.80
CA VAL A 807 -35.00 11.43 16.66
C VAL A 807 -33.63 11.26 16.01
N PRO A 808 -33.47 11.53 14.70
CA PRO A 808 -32.16 11.47 14.06
C PRO A 808 -31.15 12.41 14.73
N LEU A 809 -29.90 11.97 14.88
CA LEU A 809 -28.79 12.76 15.42
C LEU A 809 -27.57 12.70 14.49
N TYR A 810 -26.72 13.73 14.54
CA TYR A 810 -25.34 13.60 14.07
C TYR A 810 -24.51 12.81 15.09
N GLN A 811 -23.42 12.19 14.65
CA GLN A 811 -22.49 11.47 15.53
C GLN A 811 -22.02 12.32 16.72
N TYR A 812 -21.78 13.62 16.52
CA TYR A 812 -21.33 14.51 17.59
C TYR A 812 -22.46 14.91 18.57
N GLU A 813 -23.70 15.00 18.11
CA GLU A 813 -24.87 15.23 18.98
C GLU A 813 -25.13 14.00 19.86
N PHE A 814 -25.04 12.81 19.26
CA PHE A 814 -25.09 11.53 19.97
C PHE A 814 -23.98 11.42 21.01
N ASP A 815 -22.73 11.70 20.62
CA ASP A 815 -21.57 11.71 21.50
C ASP A 815 -21.77 12.69 22.69
N ALA A 816 -22.20 13.93 22.44
CA ALA A 816 -22.50 14.89 23.51
C ALA A 816 -23.57 14.37 24.48
N LEU A 817 -24.63 13.74 23.98
CA LEU A 817 -25.68 13.12 24.81
C LEU A 817 -25.16 11.89 25.58
N VAL A 818 -24.24 11.10 25.02
CA VAL A 818 -23.59 9.99 25.74
C VAL A 818 -22.76 10.52 26.91
N SER A 819 -21.94 11.56 26.74
CA SER A 819 -21.20 12.16 27.88
C SER A 819 -22.12 12.78 28.93
N PHE A 820 -23.18 13.46 28.48
CA PHE A 820 -24.19 14.02 29.36
C PHE A 820 -24.84 12.93 30.22
N LEU A 821 -25.31 11.83 29.62
CA LEU A 821 -25.89 10.71 30.36
C LEU A 821 -24.85 9.91 31.17
N PHE A 822 -23.58 9.84 30.75
CA PHE A 822 -22.51 9.22 31.54
C PHE A 822 -22.36 9.92 32.91
N ASN A 823 -22.49 11.25 32.92
CA ASN A 823 -22.45 12.06 34.13
C ASN A 823 -23.78 12.08 34.91
N CYS A 824 -24.91 12.15 34.21
CA CYS A 824 -26.24 12.35 34.80
C CYS A 824 -26.98 11.04 35.16
N GLY A 825 -26.52 9.90 34.65
CA GLY A 825 -27.13 8.57 34.78
C GLY A 825 -28.00 8.17 33.59
N GLU A 826 -28.00 6.88 33.24
CA GLU A 826 -28.70 6.29 32.09
C GLU A 826 -30.24 6.43 32.08
N ASN A 827 -30.84 6.81 33.21
CA ASN A 827 -32.29 6.97 33.35
C ASN A 827 -32.69 8.44 33.59
N PHE A 828 -31.82 9.41 33.27
CA PHE A 828 -32.05 10.83 33.54
C PHE A 828 -33.22 11.41 32.74
N PHE A 829 -33.36 11.04 31.46
CA PHE A 829 -34.51 11.44 30.63
C PHE A 829 -35.80 10.72 31.04
N VAL A 830 -35.75 9.41 31.28
CA VAL A 830 -36.89 8.62 31.81
C VAL A 830 -37.42 9.21 33.12
N LYS A 831 -36.54 9.64 34.02
CA LYS A 831 -36.88 10.32 35.29
C LYS A 831 -37.26 11.80 35.12
N LYS A 832 -37.41 12.30 33.88
CA LYS A 832 -37.80 13.67 33.52
C LYS A 832 -36.94 14.76 34.18
N LYS A 833 -35.66 14.51 34.41
CA LYS A 833 -34.75 15.45 35.12
C LYS A 833 -34.23 16.61 34.26
N ALA A 834 -34.35 16.53 32.93
CA ALA A 834 -34.17 17.66 32.03
C ALA A 834 -35.32 17.71 31.00
N PRO A 835 -36.54 18.10 31.42
CA PRO A 835 -37.74 17.95 30.63
C PRO A 835 -37.76 18.86 29.39
N LYS A 836 -37.18 20.06 29.48
CA LYS A 836 -37.01 20.97 28.34
C LYS A 836 -36.01 20.43 27.32
N LEU A 837 -34.81 20.00 27.75
CA LEU A 837 -33.80 19.38 26.89
C LEU A 837 -34.39 18.20 26.12
N HIS A 838 -35.06 17.28 26.84
CA HIS A 838 -35.68 16.11 26.24
C HIS A 838 -36.81 16.47 25.27
N LYS A 839 -37.70 17.39 25.65
CA LYS A 839 -38.76 17.90 24.75
C LYS A 839 -38.17 18.51 23.48
N ASN A 840 -37.21 19.43 23.61
CA ASN A 840 -36.58 20.11 22.48
C ASN A 840 -35.89 19.12 21.53
N LEU A 841 -35.32 18.01 22.04
CA LEU A 841 -34.81 16.93 21.18
C LEU A 841 -35.95 16.24 20.42
N LEU A 842 -37.02 15.83 21.10
CA LEU A 842 -38.16 15.13 20.47
C LEU A 842 -38.87 16.00 19.42
N ASP A 843 -39.00 17.30 19.69
CA ASP A 843 -39.55 18.32 18.79
C ASP A 843 -38.56 18.71 17.66
N LYS A 844 -37.35 18.12 17.63
CA LYS A 844 -36.26 18.38 16.67
C LYS A 844 -35.74 19.82 16.68
N GLU A 845 -35.91 20.53 17.80
CA GLU A 845 -35.40 21.87 18.05
C GLU A 845 -33.95 21.80 18.61
N TYR A 846 -33.05 21.16 17.85
CA TYR A 846 -31.71 20.76 18.31
C TYR A 846 -30.87 21.90 18.92
N GLU A 847 -30.93 23.12 18.39
CA GLU A 847 -30.20 24.27 18.97
C GLU A 847 -30.76 24.68 20.33
N LYS A 848 -32.09 24.65 20.50
CA LYS A 848 -32.72 24.88 21.80
C LYS A 848 -32.36 23.75 22.76
N ALA A 849 -32.39 22.50 22.32
CA ALA A 849 -31.96 21.35 23.13
C ALA A 849 -30.51 21.50 23.59
N ALA A 850 -29.60 21.96 22.72
CA ALA A 850 -28.21 22.20 23.09
C ALA A 850 -28.07 23.25 24.20
N ASN A 851 -28.84 24.34 24.14
CA ASN A 851 -28.78 25.40 25.16
C ASN A 851 -29.20 24.90 26.55
N GLU A 852 -30.16 23.98 26.62
CA GLU A 852 -30.63 23.37 27.88
C GLU A 852 -29.57 22.52 28.60
N PHE A 853 -28.44 22.15 27.94
CA PHE A 853 -27.30 21.54 28.65
C PHE A 853 -26.78 22.48 29.76
N LEU A 854 -26.81 23.80 29.52
CA LEU A 854 -26.23 24.81 30.40
C LEU A 854 -27.00 24.97 31.73
N ASP A 855 -28.27 24.55 31.76
CA ASP A 855 -29.12 24.60 32.95
C ASP A 855 -28.86 23.40 33.90
N VAL A 856 -28.22 22.33 33.43
CA VAL A 856 -28.02 21.07 34.19
C VAL A 856 -26.67 21.06 34.91
N THR A 857 -26.53 21.97 35.88
CA THR A 857 -25.26 22.27 36.58
C THR A 857 -25.31 22.06 38.10
N SER A 858 -26.35 21.40 38.61
CA SER A 858 -26.55 21.08 40.05
C SER A 858 -26.34 22.29 40.98
N GLY A 859 -26.99 23.42 40.66
CA GLY A 859 -26.85 24.66 41.44
C GLY A 859 -25.64 25.53 41.08
N GLY A 860 -24.99 25.28 39.94
CA GLY A 860 -23.88 26.12 39.44
C GLY A 860 -22.48 25.64 39.84
N LEU A 861 -22.32 24.37 40.20
CA LEU A 861 -21.01 23.78 40.51
C LEU A 861 -20.02 24.00 39.36
N GLY A 862 -18.91 24.70 39.62
CA GLY A 862 -18.01 25.22 38.58
C GLY A 862 -17.49 24.17 37.61
N GLY A 863 -17.19 22.96 38.08
CA GLY A 863 -16.80 21.82 37.23
C GLY A 863 -17.91 21.39 36.28
N LEU A 864 -19.15 21.26 36.76
CA LEU A 864 -20.31 20.94 35.94
C LEU A 864 -20.65 22.07 34.95
N VAL A 865 -20.53 23.34 35.35
CA VAL A 865 -20.69 24.49 34.44
C VAL A 865 -19.70 24.41 33.27
N LYS A 866 -18.43 24.09 33.53
CA LYS A 866 -17.44 23.87 32.46
C LYS A 866 -17.79 22.64 31.61
N ARG A 867 -18.15 21.50 32.22
CA ARG A 867 -18.50 20.25 31.50
C ARG A 867 -19.72 20.43 30.59
N ARG A 868 -20.78 21.06 31.08
CA ARG A 868 -21.99 21.37 30.29
C ARG A 868 -21.71 22.31 29.12
N LYS A 869 -20.86 23.33 29.30
CA LYS A 869 -20.39 24.18 28.19
C LYS A 869 -19.59 23.39 27.15
N ALA A 870 -18.73 22.49 27.59
CA ALA A 870 -17.95 21.65 26.69
C ALA A 870 -18.85 20.65 25.91
N GLU A 871 -19.81 20.00 26.58
CA GLU A 871 -20.79 19.11 25.94
C GLU A 871 -21.73 19.85 24.97
N ASN A 872 -22.21 21.05 25.33
CA ASN A 872 -22.92 21.96 24.43
C ASN A 872 -22.07 22.29 23.18
N ASN A 873 -20.77 22.54 23.35
CA ASN A 873 -19.85 22.83 22.25
C ASN A 873 -19.55 21.61 21.36
N ILE A 874 -19.57 20.39 21.92
CA ILE A 874 -19.61 19.16 21.12
C ILE A 874 -20.92 19.12 20.31
N PHE A 875 -22.06 19.32 20.97
CA PHE A 875 -23.40 19.21 20.36
C PHE A 875 -23.64 20.22 19.24
N LEU A 876 -23.20 21.48 19.40
CA LEU A 876 -23.37 22.52 18.38
C LEU A 876 -22.27 22.53 17.33
N ASN A 877 -21.00 22.36 17.74
CA ASN A 877 -19.84 22.71 16.92
C ASN A 877 -18.90 21.52 16.62
N ASN A 878 -19.17 20.31 17.14
CA ASN A 878 -18.31 19.13 16.97
C ASN A 878 -16.88 19.35 17.54
N ILE A 879 -16.77 20.17 18.60
CA ILE A 879 -15.50 20.52 19.29
C ILE A 879 -15.43 19.78 20.63
N TYR A 880 -14.46 18.87 20.75
CA TYR A 880 -14.19 18.09 21.96
C TYR A 880 -13.03 18.74 22.72
N ASP A 881 -13.31 19.45 23.80
CA ASP A 881 -12.29 20.02 24.70
C ASP A 881 -12.59 19.62 26.14
N SER A 882 -11.80 18.68 26.67
CA SER A 882 -11.92 18.15 28.03
C SER A 882 -10.90 18.75 29.00
N LYS A 883 -10.39 19.96 28.73
CA LYS A 883 -9.56 20.70 29.68
C LYS A 883 -10.45 21.44 30.68
N HIS A 884 -10.17 21.31 31.97
CA HIS A 884 -10.94 21.94 33.04
C HIS A 884 -10.07 22.50 34.15
#